data_AF-W8CDN2-F1
#
_entry.id   AF-W8CDN2-F1
#
_cell.length_a   1.000
_cell.length_b   1.000
_cell.length_c   1.000
_cell.angle_alpha   90.00
_cell.angle_beta   90.00
_cell.angle_gamma   90.00
#
_symmetry.space_group_name_H-M   'P 1'
#
loop_
_entity.id
_entity.type
_entity.pdbx_description
1 polymer ?
#
loop_
_entity_poly.entity_id
_entity_poly.type
_entity_poly.pdbx_seq_one_letter_code
_entity_poly.pdbx_strand_id
1 'polypeptide(L)'
;VLSDGGPTHFSTHGTFTHPDLVLASAILAPKLSSYTIDDLHSSDHFPIITSLSIPKSYNVKPRPKFLTEKADWPTFSFLSTSLSNKKLTSQNVNAETSAIKSIILSAGHLSIPQSSTKKFSAKLPYWSKNLNDLRNNKKHLWSKFKQNMTDTNLINYKKANAVFRKMLKSAKRISFEKITENISPSSSPKKIWSDIKYLTSGIQRFGIHHIQTVEGPIYSPKEISEKFGQTWSRLSNNQNFHKKFTLKKENVSNENYANPYPPPKALIIDSPITAVEFDTTIASLSGKTPGADRISYPILKHIPLVLKNRLVNLYNSIFNSGIYPQQWKIATVIPVLKPNKSPHLIENYRPISLLPCMSKVLEKIISVRIMWYAKASGLMDPHQFGFQKGLGVMDPLLYFEHFVSTAMSTRNHISVLSLDFEKAFDKIGVHVVLDELKRWKVGTKIYNIVKSFLSHRKFFISVNKHQSQIYQLYNGIPQGSPLSVTLFIIAFNKVSTLIPSSPTIHHFAYADDVIIFTKNKDLQQVKQIFLKVLNAISKWSEESGANISTSKCTTFHICRKHQCLFPPLSLRNVEIPHTSSLKILGIIFDKSMSFKEHCKYVRLSLCTRLNIIKFMSSKYSLCHTTTLVNITKALILSKIDYGLAIYGHCAKSHIKLLYAPYHAAARSCIRAFPTSPIIPTLSEAGLPNIVQRTTRNTMALIPKLLNIRNKLLFVQVKNALSNLKNIKRPSTIIRALTIAKQLQIVATPSLVETAVFPFCFKLTSSFINTLQHHLKNATSNSEYHQLHNEILDHHKIGWDVLYTDGSKSDTGTAFAVTNILGATIAAYSLPSYCSAFTAEAAALLEAVLFSSQHGRKTIICSDSKSAIEAILCQSNETPIIIKIRNILFQNTNKIKIMWVPAHIGIQGNEIADKRAKQACSEPLYVSGHFADKDIKNLTNKALSDKFINEWSTYNHHYKYFNISGTKPAYPLYPYSRSIRTFMRLRIGHTLATHEHLLKGLPKPSCPHCGCNEFNVIHILDNCPNSQVIRSGIFNNSKPSDHLKLPSDRNIKLIAKFVSLCKINI
;
A
#
# COMPACT_ATOMS: atom_id res chain seq x y z
N VAL A 1 34.18 -41.90 11.63
CA VAL A 1 33.05 -42.18 10.71
C VAL A 1 31.90 -42.71 11.55
N LEU A 2 30.69 -42.21 11.37
CA LEU A 2 29.50 -42.74 12.05
C LEU A 2 28.82 -43.72 11.10
N SER A 3 28.66 -44.97 11.51
CA SER A 3 27.98 -46.03 10.75
C SER A 3 27.33 -46.99 11.73
N ASP A 4 26.13 -47.46 11.40
CA ASP A 4 25.46 -48.55 12.11
C ASP A 4 25.74 -49.93 11.48
N GLY A 5 26.60 -49.99 10.47
CA GLY A 5 26.91 -51.21 9.72
C GLY A 5 25.79 -51.64 8.75
N GLY A 6 24.73 -50.85 8.60
CA GLY A 6 23.63 -51.13 7.67
C GLY A 6 23.97 -50.71 6.23
N PRO A 7 23.45 -51.42 5.20
CA PRO A 7 23.71 -51.09 3.81
C PRO A 7 23.05 -49.77 3.41
N THR A 8 23.82 -48.90 2.75
CA THR A 8 23.37 -47.56 2.35
C THR A 8 22.91 -47.46 0.90
N HIS A 9 23.15 -48.50 0.10
CA HIS A 9 22.71 -48.57 -1.29
C HIS A 9 22.30 -49.99 -1.70
N PHE A 10 21.25 -50.09 -2.50
CA PHE A 10 20.82 -51.31 -3.17
C PHE A 10 21.09 -51.18 -4.67
N SER A 11 22.04 -51.97 -5.17
CA SER A 11 22.55 -51.86 -6.53
C SER A 11 21.57 -52.36 -7.58
N THR A 12 21.77 -51.92 -8.82
CA THR A 12 21.08 -52.45 -10.00
C THR A 12 21.35 -53.94 -10.22
N HIS A 13 22.44 -54.47 -9.67
CA HIS A 13 22.82 -55.89 -9.71
C HIS A 13 22.21 -56.70 -8.55
N GLY A 14 21.30 -56.11 -7.76
CA GLY A 14 20.58 -56.82 -6.69
C GLY A 14 21.38 -56.99 -5.40
N THR A 15 22.50 -56.28 -5.25
CA THR A 15 23.41 -56.40 -4.10
C THR A 15 23.33 -55.18 -3.18
N PHE A 16 23.54 -55.41 -1.88
CA PHE A 16 23.61 -54.35 -0.87
C PHE A 16 25.05 -53.85 -0.73
N THR A 17 25.23 -52.53 -0.72
CA THR A 17 26.56 -51.88 -0.71
C THR A 17 26.54 -50.66 0.22
N HIS A 18 27.73 -50.14 0.56
CA HIS A 18 27.92 -49.06 1.55
C HIS A 18 28.62 -47.81 0.98
N PRO A 19 28.20 -47.25 -0.17
CA PRO A 19 28.89 -46.11 -0.77
C PRO A 19 28.74 -44.81 0.03
N ASP A 20 27.69 -44.69 0.86
CA ASP A 20 27.43 -43.47 1.63
C ASP A 20 28.04 -43.53 3.04
N LEU A 21 28.79 -42.47 3.40
CA LEU A 21 29.45 -42.34 4.71
C LEU A 21 28.95 -41.09 5.46
N VAL A 22 28.77 -41.20 6.78
CA VAL A 22 28.56 -40.04 7.65
C VAL A 22 29.86 -39.69 8.34
N LEU A 23 30.40 -38.52 8.00
CA LEU A 23 31.60 -37.97 8.64
C LEU A 23 31.20 -36.92 9.67
N ALA A 24 31.75 -37.02 10.86
CA ALA A 24 31.57 -36.06 11.94
C ALA A 24 32.94 -35.70 12.53
N SER A 25 33.11 -34.47 12.98
CA SER A 25 34.28 -34.08 13.75
C SER A 25 34.31 -34.82 15.09
N ALA A 26 35.49 -35.02 15.66
CA ALA A 26 35.66 -35.67 16.96
C ALA A 26 34.82 -35.01 18.08
N ILE A 27 34.57 -33.71 17.97
CA ILE A 27 33.77 -32.93 18.94
C ILE A 27 32.27 -33.25 18.84
N LEU A 28 31.76 -33.52 17.64
CA LEU A 28 30.32 -33.76 17.40
C LEU A 28 29.95 -35.24 17.46
N ALA A 29 30.88 -36.13 17.10
CA ALA A 29 30.64 -37.58 17.04
C ALA A 29 29.97 -38.16 18.31
N PRO A 30 30.37 -37.79 19.54
CA PRO A 30 29.74 -38.32 20.77
C PRO A 30 28.28 -37.88 20.97
N LYS A 31 27.84 -36.82 20.28
CA LYS A 31 26.47 -36.25 20.41
C LYS A 31 25.54 -36.70 19.29
N LEU A 32 26.07 -37.40 18.29
CA LEU A 32 25.35 -37.84 17.11
C LEU A 32 25.07 -39.33 17.20
N SER A 33 23.85 -39.73 16.87
CA SER A 33 23.52 -41.11 16.55
C SER A 33 23.12 -41.19 15.08
N SER A 34 23.74 -42.09 14.34
CA SER A 34 23.44 -42.32 12.92
C SER A 34 22.95 -43.74 12.75
N TYR A 35 21.86 -43.90 12.01
CA TYR A 35 21.38 -45.22 11.60
C TYR A 35 20.73 -45.13 10.23
N THR A 36 20.76 -46.24 9.51
CA THR A 36 20.23 -46.37 8.16
C THR A 36 18.75 -46.73 8.26
N ILE A 37 17.88 -45.98 7.57
CA ILE A 37 16.47 -46.34 7.48
C ILE A 37 16.34 -47.47 6.48
N ASP A 38 15.77 -48.57 6.95
CA ASP A 38 15.44 -49.74 6.13
C ASP A 38 14.15 -49.53 5.29
N ASP A 39 14.10 -48.42 4.54
CA ASP A 39 13.12 -48.10 3.51
C ASP A 39 13.82 -47.23 2.45
N LEU A 40 13.98 -47.76 1.24
CA LEU A 40 14.57 -47.04 0.11
C LEU A 40 13.86 -45.74 -0.25
N HIS A 41 12.62 -45.51 0.22
CA HIS A 41 11.88 -44.27 -0.04
C HIS A 41 11.74 -43.92 -1.54
N SER A 42 11.77 -44.94 -2.40
CA SER A 42 11.79 -44.78 -3.86
C SER A 42 13.12 -44.24 -4.45
N SER A 43 14.24 -44.39 -3.76
CA SER A 43 15.60 -44.34 -4.32
C SER A 43 16.18 -45.76 -4.46
N ASP A 44 17.38 -45.83 -5.00
CA ASP A 44 18.40 -46.88 -4.90
C ASP A 44 19.27 -46.76 -3.63
N HIS A 45 19.35 -45.57 -3.02
CA HIS A 45 20.01 -45.33 -1.73
C HIS A 45 19.04 -45.41 -0.54
N PHE A 46 19.50 -45.98 0.58
CA PHE A 46 18.81 -45.95 1.86
C PHE A 46 19.08 -44.61 2.55
N PRO A 47 18.04 -43.91 3.04
CA PRO A 47 18.27 -42.69 3.79
C PRO A 47 18.99 -42.99 5.11
N ILE A 48 20.05 -42.25 5.41
CA ILE A 48 20.71 -42.29 6.71
C ILE A 48 20.12 -41.20 7.60
N ILE A 49 19.54 -41.56 8.74
CA ILE A 49 19.13 -40.60 9.77
C ILE A 49 20.30 -40.39 10.71
N THR A 50 20.78 -39.17 10.77
CA THR A 50 21.70 -38.72 11.82
C THR A 50 20.96 -37.77 12.75
N SER A 51 20.81 -38.18 14.01
CA SER A 51 20.18 -37.41 15.07
C SER A 51 21.23 -36.80 15.96
N LEU A 52 21.19 -35.47 16.13
CA LEU A 52 21.98 -34.77 17.12
C LEU A 52 21.19 -34.71 18.42
N SER A 53 21.75 -35.25 19.50
CA SER A 53 21.19 -35.08 20.84
C SER A 53 21.42 -33.65 21.30
N ILE A 54 20.33 -32.89 21.39
CA ILE A 54 20.31 -31.49 21.83
C ILE A 54 19.38 -31.41 23.05
N PRO A 55 19.68 -30.61 24.08
CA PRO A 55 18.74 -30.34 25.17
C PRO A 55 17.35 -29.96 24.65
N LYS A 56 16.30 -30.56 25.23
CA LYS A 56 14.90 -30.47 24.78
C LYS A 56 14.48 -29.01 24.63
N SER A 57 13.99 -28.63 23.44
CA SER A 57 13.37 -27.32 23.22
C SER A 57 12.08 -27.17 24.03
N TYR A 58 11.95 -26.08 24.78
CA TYR A 58 10.76 -25.74 25.54
C TYR A 58 9.52 -25.63 24.64
N ASN A 59 8.48 -26.41 24.95
CA ASN A 59 7.20 -26.37 24.25
C ASN A 59 6.21 -25.45 24.98
N VAL A 60 6.01 -24.23 24.49
CA VAL A 60 4.98 -23.31 25.03
C VAL A 60 3.63 -23.54 24.34
N LYS A 61 2.58 -23.74 25.14
CA LYS A 61 1.19 -23.77 24.66
C LYS A 61 0.83 -22.39 24.07
N PRO A 62 0.21 -22.30 22.88
CA PRO A 62 -0.23 -21.02 22.34
C PRO A 62 -1.20 -20.33 23.30
N ARG A 63 -1.06 -19.01 23.52
CA ARG A 63 -2.13 -18.24 24.17
C ARG A 63 -3.33 -18.13 23.21
N PRO A 64 -4.56 -18.40 23.70
CA PRO A 64 -5.76 -18.25 22.89
C PRO A 64 -5.98 -16.79 22.46
N LYS A 65 -6.51 -16.60 21.26
CA LYS A 65 -6.87 -15.30 20.68
C LYS A 65 -8.39 -15.21 20.51
N PHE A 66 -8.97 -14.06 20.80
CA PHE A 66 -10.38 -13.78 20.50
C PHE A 66 -10.64 -13.85 18.99
N LEU A 67 -11.63 -14.65 18.60
CA LEU A 67 -12.10 -14.83 17.23
C LEU A 67 -13.25 -13.86 16.96
N THR A 68 -12.92 -12.58 16.78
CA THR A 68 -13.92 -11.50 16.64
C THR A 68 -14.85 -11.64 15.43
N GLU A 69 -14.54 -12.51 14.47
CA GLU A 69 -15.42 -12.82 13.34
C GLU A 69 -16.57 -13.78 13.73
N LYS A 70 -16.47 -14.42 14.89
CA LYS A 70 -17.48 -15.32 15.46
C LYS A 70 -18.06 -14.77 16.77
N ALA A 71 -17.91 -13.47 17.01
CA ALA A 71 -18.34 -12.82 18.24
C ALA A 71 -19.87 -12.66 18.26
N ASP A 72 -20.46 -12.90 19.42
CA ASP A 72 -21.83 -12.52 19.73
C ASP A 72 -21.85 -11.07 20.25
N TRP A 73 -21.95 -10.11 19.32
CA TRP A 73 -21.94 -8.68 19.66
C TRP A 73 -23.15 -8.22 20.49
N PRO A 74 -24.38 -8.70 20.26
CA PRO A 74 -25.52 -8.42 21.14
C PRO A 74 -25.24 -8.79 22.61
N THR A 75 -24.78 -10.02 22.87
CA THR A 75 -24.46 -10.47 24.24
C THR A 75 -23.29 -9.68 24.82
N PHE A 76 -22.25 -9.41 24.02
CA PHE A 76 -21.13 -8.54 24.42
C PHE A 76 -21.60 -7.15 24.87
N SER A 77 -22.51 -6.54 24.11
CA SER A 77 -23.05 -5.20 24.37
C SER A 77 -23.89 -5.17 25.66
N PHE A 78 -24.76 -6.15 25.85
CA PHE A 78 -25.58 -6.29 27.05
C PHE A 78 -24.72 -6.46 28.32
N LEU A 79 -23.80 -7.43 28.31
CA LEU A 79 -22.90 -7.69 29.44
C LEU A 79 -22.00 -6.49 29.74
N SER A 80 -21.45 -5.85 28.72
CA SER A 80 -20.62 -4.65 28.88
C SER A 80 -21.40 -3.50 29.52
N THR A 81 -22.67 -3.31 29.13
CA THR A 81 -23.54 -2.28 29.72
C THR A 81 -23.84 -2.59 31.18
N SER A 82 -24.25 -3.83 31.49
CA SER A 82 -24.53 -4.26 32.87
C SER A 82 -23.31 -4.10 33.78
N LEU A 83 -22.14 -4.56 33.34
CA LEU A 83 -20.89 -4.45 34.10
C LEU A 83 -20.42 -2.99 34.25
N SER A 84 -20.67 -2.15 33.25
CA SER A 84 -20.35 -0.71 33.30
C SER A 84 -21.18 0.03 34.33
N ASN A 85 -22.47 -0.33 34.46
CA ASN A 85 -23.37 0.26 35.43
C ASN A 85 -23.08 -0.24 36.86
N LYS A 86 -22.69 -1.52 37.02
CA LYS A 86 -22.35 -2.11 38.33
C LYS A 86 -21.04 -1.58 38.92
N LYS A 87 -20.02 -1.30 38.09
CA LYS A 87 -18.72 -0.85 38.57
C LYS A 87 -18.68 0.67 38.70
N LEU A 88 -18.37 1.19 39.88
CA LEU A 88 -18.15 2.61 40.12
C LEU A 88 -17.04 3.18 39.21
N THR A 89 -17.18 4.45 38.84
CA THR A 89 -16.16 5.19 38.08
C THR A 89 -15.12 5.75 39.04
N SER A 90 -13.83 5.56 38.74
CA SER A 90 -12.75 6.11 39.55
C SER A 90 -12.22 7.42 38.98
N GLN A 91 -11.88 8.38 39.85
CA GLN A 91 -11.16 9.59 39.45
C GLN A 91 -9.67 9.32 39.15
N ASN A 92 -9.11 8.23 39.68
CA ASN A 92 -7.73 7.84 39.39
C ASN A 92 -7.64 7.18 38.00
N VAL A 93 -6.90 7.80 37.09
CA VAL A 93 -6.77 7.35 35.70
C VAL A 93 -6.26 5.90 35.56
N ASN A 94 -5.39 5.44 36.47
CA ASN A 94 -4.85 4.07 36.43
C ASN A 94 -5.89 3.04 36.89
N ALA A 95 -6.61 3.36 37.97
CA ALA A 95 -7.69 2.52 38.49
C ALA A 95 -8.84 2.40 37.48
N GLU A 96 -9.26 3.53 36.90
CA GLU A 96 -10.34 3.57 35.91
C GLU A 96 -9.97 2.83 34.62
N THR A 97 -8.74 2.99 34.13
CA THR A 97 -8.25 2.22 32.98
C THR A 97 -8.32 0.71 33.25
N SER A 98 -8.01 0.28 34.49
CA SER A 98 -8.08 -1.13 34.89
C SER A 98 -9.52 -1.63 34.99
N ALA A 99 -10.44 -0.79 35.48
CA ALA A 99 -11.87 -1.08 35.54
C ALA A 99 -12.45 -1.31 34.14
N ILE A 100 -12.22 -0.38 33.20
CA ILE A 100 -12.67 -0.50 31.80
C ILE A 100 -12.09 -1.75 31.13
N LYS A 101 -10.78 -2.00 31.30
CA LYS A 101 -10.13 -3.20 30.79
C LYS A 101 -10.82 -4.47 31.31
N SER A 102 -11.12 -4.52 32.60
CA SER A 102 -11.79 -5.67 33.22
C SER A 102 -13.21 -5.85 32.67
N ILE A 103 -13.98 -4.78 32.50
CA ILE A 103 -15.33 -4.83 31.90
C ILE A 103 -15.27 -5.46 30.51
N ILE A 104 -14.40 -4.94 29.63
CA ILE A 104 -14.27 -5.42 28.25
C ILE A 104 -13.83 -6.89 28.21
N LEU A 105 -12.87 -7.28 29.04
CA LEU A 105 -12.37 -8.65 29.04
C LEU A 105 -13.40 -9.63 29.62
N SER A 106 -14.10 -9.29 30.69
CA SER A 106 -15.14 -10.15 31.28
C SER A 106 -16.28 -10.37 30.29
N ALA A 107 -16.79 -9.31 29.67
CA ALA A 107 -17.80 -9.45 28.62
C ALA A 107 -17.26 -10.24 27.41
N GLY A 108 -16.03 -9.96 26.98
CA GLY A 108 -15.41 -10.61 25.83
C GLY A 108 -15.17 -12.11 26.02
N HIS A 109 -14.79 -12.57 27.22
CA HIS A 109 -14.60 -14.01 27.50
C HIS A 109 -15.91 -14.80 27.42
N LEU A 110 -17.04 -14.18 27.73
CA LEU A 110 -18.35 -14.83 27.72
C LEU A 110 -19.04 -14.77 26.34
N SER A 111 -18.68 -13.80 25.50
CA SER A 111 -19.37 -13.52 24.23
C SER A 111 -18.52 -13.73 22.97
N ILE A 112 -17.20 -13.86 23.10
CA ILE A 112 -16.29 -13.99 21.96
C ILE A 112 -15.50 -15.29 22.04
N PRO A 113 -15.74 -16.25 21.11
CA PRO A 113 -14.99 -17.50 21.06
C PRO A 113 -13.48 -17.30 20.94
N GLN A 114 -12.70 -18.25 21.46
CA GLN A 114 -11.25 -18.19 21.45
C GLN A 114 -10.61 -19.28 20.58
N SER A 115 -9.46 -18.99 19.99
CA SER A 115 -8.71 -19.94 19.16
C SER A 115 -8.18 -21.12 19.98
N SER A 116 -8.24 -22.32 19.41
CA SER A 116 -7.69 -23.54 20.04
C SER A 116 -6.20 -23.42 20.36
N THR A 117 -5.80 -23.99 21.50
CA THR A 117 -4.40 -24.14 21.92
C THR A 117 -3.78 -25.47 21.42
N LYS A 118 -4.56 -26.35 20.79
CA LYS A 118 -4.06 -27.63 20.24
C LYS A 118 -3.05 -27.36 19.12
N LYS A 119 -1.92 -28.08 19.15
CA LYS A 119 -0.92 -28.03 18.06
C LYS A 119 -1.59 -28.49 16.77
N PHE A 120 -1.55 -27.66 15.74
CA PHE A 120 -1.96 -28.08 14.41
C PHE A 120 -0.97 -29.14 13.91
N SER A 121 -1.39 -30.40 13.89
CA SER A 121 -0.69 -31.46 13.17
C SER A 121 -0.89 -31.18 11.69
N ALA A 122 0.13 -30.64 11.01
CA ALA A 122 0.10 -30.45 9.56
C ALA A 122 0.11 -31.82 8.87
N LYS A 123 -1.06 -32.46 8.75
CA LYS A 123 -1.23 -33.58 7.82
C LYS A 123 -1.02 -33.03 6.42
N LEU A 124 -0.17 -33.71 5.64
CA LEU A 124 0.05 -33.37 4.25
C LEU A 124 -1.31 -33.41 3.52
N PRO A 125 -1.66 -32.36 2.74
CA PRO A 125 -3.01 -32.24 2.17
C PRO A 125 -3.35 -33.31 1.13
N TYR A 126 -2.34 -34.06 0.65
CA TYR A 126 -2.49 -35.15 -0.31
C TYR A 126 -2.39 -36.55 0.32
N TRP A 127 -2.08 -36.67 1.61
CA TRP A 127 -1.81 -37.97 2.24
C TRP A 127 -3.11 -38.61 2.74
N SER A 128 -3.47 -39.78 2.19
CA SER A 128 -4.71 -40.51 2.48
C SER A 128 -4.42 -41.87 3.14
N LYS A 129 -5.47 -42.52 3.66
CA LYS A 129 -5.39 -43.90 4.18
C LYS A 129 -4.90 -44.87 3.11
N ASN A 130 -5.46 -44.80 1.89
CA ASN A 130 -5.03 -45.62 0.74
C ASN A 130 -3.53 -45.47 0.43
N LEU A 131 -2.97 -44.26 0.44
CA LEU A 131 -1.52 -44.07 0.25
C LEU A 131 -0.70 -44.70 1.38
N ASN A 132 -1.23 -44.68 2.60
CA ASN A 132 -0.61 -45.35 3.74
C ASN A 132 -0.62 -46.87 3.56
N ASP A 133 -1.74 -47.44 3.10
CA ASP A 133 -1.89 -48.87 2.86
C ASP A 133 -0.96 -49.35 1.72
N LEU A 134 -0.90 -48.60 0.60
CA LEU A 134 0.06 -48.86 -0.48
C LEU A 134 1.52 -48.75 -0.02
N ARG A 135 1.83 -47.78 0.85
CA ARG A 135 3.18 -47.66 1.45
C ARG A 135 3.48 -48.87 2.32
N ASN A 136 2.53 -49.34 3.12
CA ASN A 136 2.69 -50.49 4.01
C ASN A 136 2.86 -51.79 3.20
N ASN A 137 2.07 -51.99 2.15
CA ASN A 137 2.23 -53.13 1.24
C ASN A 137 3.61 -53.12 0.57
N LYS A 138 4.04 -51.96 0.04
CA LYS A 138 5.39 -51.78 -0.51
C LYS A 138 6.47 -52.16 0.52
N LYS A 139 6.33 -51.71 1.77
CA LYS A 139 7.27 -52.04 2.86
C LYS A 139 7.26 -53.52 3.22
N HIS A 140 6.08 -54.15 3.25
CA HIS A 140 5.94 -55.57 3.53
C HIS A 140 6.64 -56.41 2.45
N LEU A 141 6.39 -56.12 1.17
CA LEU A 141 7.05 -56.80 0.06
C LEU A 141 8.57 -56.56 0.02
N TRP A 142 9.01 -55.36 0.43
CA TRP A 142 10.44 -55.07 0.64
C TRP A 142 11.05 -55.96 1.73
N SER A 143 10.35 -56.12 2.86
CA SER A 143 10.76 -57.02 3.94
C SER A 143 10.85 -58.47 3.47
N LYS A 144 9.84 -58.94 2.72
CA LYS A 144 9.78 -60.31 2.18
C LYS A 144 10.92 -60.59 1.19
N PHE A 145 11.28 -59.61 0.36
CA PHE A 145 12.45 -59.73 -0.53
C PHE A 145 13.76 -59.87 0.24
N LYS A 146 13.98 -59.11 1.33
CA LYS A 146 15.21 -59.25 2.12
C LYS A 146 15.29 -60.56 2.89
N GLN A 147 14.15 -61.09 3.34
CA GLN A 147 14.10 -62.41 3.99
C GLN A 147 14.42 -63.53 3.01
N ASN A 148 14.03 -63.38 1.74
CA ASN A 148 14.31 -64.36 0.69
C ASN A 148 14.54 -63.65 -0.65
N MET A 149 15.82 -63.47 -1.01
CA MET A 149 16.29 -62.67 -2.16
C MET A 149 16.11 -63.37 -3.51
N THR A 150 14.85 -63.69 -3.85
CA THR A 150 14.48 -64.23 -5.17
C THR A 150 14.08 -63.12 -6.14
N ASP A 151 14.28 -63.36 -7.43
CA ASP A 151 13.85 -62.46 -8.51
C ASP A 151 12.33 -62.20 -8.46
N THR A 152 11.53 -63.21 -8.12
CA THR A 152 10.08 -63.11 -7.98
C THR A 152 9.69 -62.10 -6.89
N ASN A 153 10.34 -62.14 -5.72
CA ASN A 153 10.08 -61.20 -4.63
C ASN A 153 10.52 -59.78 -5.00
N LEU A 154 11.65 -59.62 -5.71
CA LEU A 154 12.13 -58.33 -6.20
C LEU A 154 11.16 -57.71 -7.21
N ILE A 155 10.64 -58.50 -8.15
CA ILE A 155 9.63 -58.09 -9.13
C ILE A 155 8.36 -57.62 -8.43
N ASN A 156 7.88 -58.35 -7.42
CA ASN A 156 6.69 -57.99 -6.64
C ASN A 156 6.86 -56.66 -5.89
N TYR A 157 8.01 -56.44 -5.26
CA TYR A 157 8.34 -55.13 -4.66
C TYR A 157 8.37 -54.01 -5.72
N LYS A 158 9.06 -54.22 -6.85
CA LYS A 158 9.17 -53.22 -7.94
C LYS A 158 7.78 -52.84 -8.47
N LYS A 159 6.87 -53.80 -8.66
CA LYS A 159 5.47 -53.56 -9.04
C LYS A 159 4.74 -52.71 -7.99
N ALA A 160 4.82 -53.07 -6.72
CA ALA A 160 4.18 -52.30 -5.64
C ALA A 160 4.74 -50.88 -5.49
N ASN A 161 6.06 -50.70 -5.64
CA ASN A 161 6.72 -49.39 -5.62
C ASN A 161 6.28 -48.52 -6.80
N ALA A 162 6.15 -49.10 -8.00
CA ALA A 162 5.64 -48.39 -9.18
C ALA A 162 4.19 -47.92 -8.97
N VAL A 163 3.31 -48.78 -8.43
CA VAL A 163 1.93 -48.43 -8.08
C VAL A 163 1.89 -47.30 -7.05
N PHE A 164 2.68 -47.41 -5.96
CA PHE A 164 2.77 -46.38 -4.94
C PHE A 164 3.26 -45.03 -5.52
N ARG A 165 4.33 -45.02 -6.33
CA ARG A 165 4.85 -43.80 -6.98
C ARG A 165 3.81 -43.14 -7.88
N LYS A 166 3.11 -43.94 -8.70
CA LYS A 166 2.04 -43.46 -9.59
C LYS A 166 0.92 -42.82 -8.78
N MET A 167 0.46 -43.48 -7.71
CA MET A 167 -0.61 -42.98 -6.87
C MET A 167 -0.19 -41.74 -6.07
N LEU A 168 1.04 -41.70 -5.54
CA LEU A 168 1.59 -40.54 -4.83
C LEU A 168 1.68 -39.31 -5.74
N LYS A 169 2.16 -39.49 -6.98
CA LYS A 169 2.21 -38.41 -7.98
C LYS A 169 0.81 -37.91 -8.33
N SER A 170 -0.16 -38.83 -8.49
CA SER A 170 -1.57 -38.49 -8.73
C SER A 170 -2.17 -37.70 -7.56
N ALA A 171 -1.95 -38.14 -6.32
CA ALA A 171 -2.48 -37.48 -5.12
C ALA A 171 -1.88 -36.07 -4.93
N LYS A 172 -0.57 -35.90 -5.15
CA LYS A 172 0.08 -34.58 -5.15
C LYS A 172 -0.53 -33.65 -6.20
N ARG A 173 -0.77 -34.17 -7.42
CA ARG A 173 -1.43 -33.43 -8.50
C ARG A 173 -2.85 -33.01 -8.13
N ILE A 174 -3.69 -33.95 -7.69
CA ILE A 174 -5.09 -33.70 -7.31
C ILE A 174 -5.16 -32.68 -6.17
N SER A 175 -4.27 -32.78 -5.18
CA SER A 175 -4.19 -31.80 -4.09
C SER A 175 -3.82 -30.40 -4.60
N PHE A 176 -2.87 -30.29 -5.53
CA PHE A 176 -2.52 -29.02 -6.16
C PHE A 176 -3.67 -28.44 -7.00
N GLU A 177 -4.34 -29.28 -7.78
CA GLU A 177 -5.56 -28.94 -8.55
C GLU A 177 -6.63 -28.36 -7.61
N LYS A 178 -6.96 -29.08 -6.53
CA LYS A 178 -7.96 -28.66 -5.53
C LYS A 178 -7.59 -27.37 -4.80
N ILE A 179 -6.32 -27.16 -4.44
CA ILE A 179 -5.88 -25.91 -3.79
C ILE A 179 -6.00 -24.75 -4.77
N THR A 180 -5.58 -24.93 -6.02
CA THR A 180 -5.58 -23.85 -7.02
C THR A 180 -6.97 -23.53 -7.57
N GLU A 181 -7.87 -24.50 -7.60
CA GLU A 181 -9.29 -24.33 -7.91
C GLU A 181 -9.97 -23.37 -6.91
N ASN A 182 -9.62 -23.45 -5.63
CA ASN A 182 -10.12 -22.55 -4.59
C ASN A 182 -9.57 -21.10 -4.71
N ILE A 183 -8.62 -20.84 -5.61
CA ILE A 183 -8.08 -19.49 -5.86
C ILE A 183 -8.92 -18.83 -6.96
N SER A 184 -10.14 -18.43 -6.58
CA SER A 184 -11.17 -17.88 -7.46
C SER A 184 -11.33 -16.36 -7.33
N PRO A 185 -12.00 -15.68 -8.28
CA PRO A 185 -12.34 -14.26 -8.15
C PRO A 185 -13.29 -13.95 -6.97
N SER A 186 -14.08 -14.94 -6.53
CA SER A 186 -14.99 -14.82 -5.38
C SER A 186 -14.27 -14.92 -4.03
N SER A 187 -13.01 -15.38 -4.01
CA SER A 187 -12.23 -15.51 -2.78
C SER A 187 -11.73 -14.16 -2.28
N SER A 188 -11.73 -13.96 -0.96
CA SER A 188 -11.19 -12.73 -0.39
C SER A 188 -9.69 -12.57 -0.74
N PRO A 189 -9.18 -11.36 -1.01
CA PRO A 189 -7.77 -11.14 -1.32
C PRO A 189 -6.82 -11.70 -0.25
N LYS A 190 -7.22 -11.65 1.04
CA LYS A 190 -6.44 -12.21 2.16
C LYS A 190 -6.26 -13.72 2.03
N LYS A 191 -7.32 -14.44 1.66
CA LYS A 191 -7.30 -15.89 1.46
C LYS A 191 -6.44 -16.25 0.24
N ILE A 192 -6.63 -15.57 -0.88
CA ILE A 192 -5.80 -15.75 -2.10
C ILE A 192 -4.31 -15.62 -1.77
N TRP A 193 -3.90 -14.55 -1.10
CA TRP A 193 -2.50 -14.35 -0.72
C TRP A 193 -1.99 -15.37 0.29
N SER A 194 -2.84 -15.85 1.20
CA SER A 194 -2.51 -16.93 2.12
C SER A 194 -2.21 -18.22 1.37
N ASP A 195 -3.05 -18.58 0.39
CA ASP A 195 -2.91 -19.82 -0.39
C ASP A 195 -1.70 -19.75 -1.33
N ILE A 196 -1.46 -18.59 -1.97
CA ILE A 196 -0.24 -18.37 -2.76
C ILE A 196 1.01 -18.50 -1.88
N LYS A 197 1.03 -17.91 -0.69
CA LYS A 197 2.17 -18.04 0.24
C LYS A 197 2.39 -19.49 0.66
N TYR A 198 1.31 -20.19 1.00
CA TYR A 198 1.36 -21.62 1.32
C TYR A 198 1.97 -22.44 0.18
N LEU A 199 1.60 -22.14 -1.06
CA LEU A 199 2.09 -22.83 -2.26
C LEU A 199 3.53 -22.47 -2.66
N THR A 200 3.97 -21.24 -2.42
CA THR A 200 5.23 -20.71 -3.01
C THR A 200 6.37 -20.55 -2.01
N SER A 201 6.07 -20.38 -0.73
CA SER A 201 7.07 -20.03 0.29
C SER A 201 7.41 -21.18 1.24
N GLY A 202 6.76 -22.34 1.09
CA GLY A 202 6.78 -23.42 2.07
C GLY A 202 6.20 -22.99 3.42
N ILE A 203 6.17 -23.89 4.40
CA ILE A 203 5.86 -23.53 5.80
C ILE A 203 7.08 -22.78 6.35
N GLN A 204 7.15 -21.46 6.15
CA GLN A 204 8.15 -20.64 6.82
C GLN A 204 7.94 -20.76 8.33
N ARG A 205 8.91 -21.38 9.02
CA ARG A 205 8.96 -21.39 10.48
C ARG A 205 9.46 -20.00 10.90
N PHE A 206 8.54 -19.09 11.22
CA PHE A 206 8.83 -17.71 11.62
C PHE A 206 9.47 -17.58 13.03
N GLY A 207 10.19 -18.61 13.51
CA GLY A 207 10.80 -18.61 14.83
C GLY A 207 12.23 -18.09 14.80
N ILE A 208 12.64 -17.38 15.85
CA ILE A 208 14.06 -17.10 16.08
C ILE A 208 14.63 -18.33 16.77
N HIS A 209 15.48 -19.07 16.07
CA HIS A 209 15.98 -20.37 16.53
C HIS A 209 17.26 -20.25 17.35
N HIS A 210 18.14 -19.32 16.98
CA HIS A 210 19.34 -19.01 17.75
C HIS A 210 19.88 -17.63 17.40
N ILE A 211 20.73 -17.10 18.28
CA ILE A 211 21.46 -15.84 18.11
C ILE A 211 22.92 -16.05 18.47
N GLN A 212 23.83 -15.50 17.68
CA GLN A 212 25.26 -15.48 17.98
C GLN A 212 25.59 -14.37 18.97
N THR A 213 26.37 -14.70 20.00
CA THR A 213 26.95 -13.75 20.94
C THR A 213 28.46 -14.00 21.09
N VAL A 214 29.16 -13.08 21.75
CA VAL A 214 30.62 -13.18 21.98
C VAL A 214 30.98 -14.42 22.81
N GLU A 215 30.10 -14.81 23.73
CA GLU A 215 30.22 -16.01 24.59
C GLU A 215 29.78 -17.30 23.88
N GLY A 216 29.29 -17.20 22.64
CA GLY A 216 28.76 -18.33 21.86
C GLY A 216 27.27 -18.18 21.47
N PRO A 217 26.71 -19.17 20.76
CA PRO A 217 25.32 -19.13 20.30
C PRO A 217 24.30 -19.46 21.41
N ILE A 218 23.25 -18.64 21.51
CA ILE A 218 22.11 -18.83 22.43
C ILE A 218 20.94 -19.47 21.67
N TYR A 219 20.37 -20.55 22.20
CA TYR A 219 19.27 -21.31 21.57
C TYR A 219 17.94 -21.24 22.33
N SER A 220 17.97 -21.02 23.65
CA SER A 220 16.76 -20.95 24.47
C SER A 220 15.94 -19.71 24.10
N PRO A 221 14.66 -19.83 23.69
CA PRO A 221 13.84 -18.66 23.36
C PRO A 221 13.70 -17.65 24.50
N LYS A 222 13.78 -18.12 25.75
CA LYS A 222 13.76 -17.26 26.95
C LYS A 222 15.06 -16.45 27.05
N GLU A 223 16.22 -17.09 26.96
CA GLU A 223 17.52 -16.41 26.96
C GLU A 223 17.68 -15.49 25.75
N ILE A 224 17.22 -15.91 24.57
CA ILE A 224 17.17 -15.06 23.38
C ILE A 224 16.35 -13.79 23.66
N SER A 225 15.15 -13.95 24.24
CA SER A 225 14.30 -12.79 24.60
C SER A 225 14.96 -11.88 25.64
N GLU A 226 15.70 -12.45 26.59
CA GLU A 226 16.46 -11.73 27.61
C GLU A 226 17.63 -10.95 26.98
N LYS A 227 18.41 -11.58 26.09
CA LYS A 227 19.52 -10.92 25.40
C LYS A 227 19.05 -9.75 24.52
N PHE A 228 17.93 -9.91 23.81
CA PHE A 228 17.30 -8.79 23.10
C PHE A 228 16.94 -7.65 24.05
N GLY A 229 16.29 -7.97 25.16
CA GLY A 229 15.82 -6.99 26.13
C GLY A 229 16.97 -6.21 26.78
N GLN A 230 18.00 -6.91 27.25
CA GLN A 230 19.24 -6.33 27.76
C GLN A 230 19.91 -5.43 26.72
N THR A 231 20.05 -5.92 25.48
CA THR A 231 20.74 -5.16 24.42
C THR A 231 20.00 -3.86 24.08
N TRP A 232 18.68 -3.90 23.91
CA TRP A 232 17.90 -2.71 23.56
C TRP A 232 17.71 -1.75 24.74
N SER A 233 17.60 -2.27 25.97
CA SER A 233 17.58 -1.42 27.16
C SER A 233 18.91 -0.69 27.33
N ARG A 234 20.04 -1.41 27.20
CA ARG A 234 21.39 -0.84 27.23
C ARG A 234 21.55 0.26 26.17
N LEU A 235 21.18 0.00 24.92
CA LEU A 235 21.26 1.00 23.84
C LEU A 235 20.50 2.30 24.12
N SER A 236 19.42 2.22 24.91
CA SER A 236 18.65 3.40 25.30
C SER A 236 19.23 4.15 26.49
N ASN A 237 20.16 3.56 27.27
CA ASN A 237 20.68 4.13 28.51
C ASN A 237 21.43 5.47 28.26
N ASN A 238 21.20 6.45 29.13
CA ASN A 238 21.82 7.79 29.08
C ASN A 238 23.36 7.75 28.99
N GLN A 239 24.03 6.75 29.56
CA GLN A 239 25.50 6.60 29.49
C GLN A 239 26.04 6.45 28.06
N ASN A 240 25.21 6.00 27.11
CA ASN A 240 25.58 5.86 25.71
C ASN A 240 25.43 7.15 24.89
N PHE A 241 25.06 8.26 25.53
CA PHE A 241 24.85 9.55 24.89
C PHE A 241 25.88 10.58 25.38
N HIS A 242 26.08 11.62 24.57
CA HIS A 242 27.00 12.70 24.90
C HIS A 242 26.51 13.49 26.13
N LYS A 243 27.41 14.06 26.95
CA LYS A 243 27.03 14.78 28.19
C LYS A 243 25.98 15.88 27.96
N LYS A 244 26.08 16.63 26.86
CA LYS A 244 25.10 17.67 26.46
C LYS A 244 23.67 17.13 26.30
N PHE A 245 23.52 15.89 25.81
CA PHE A 245 22.21 15.25 25.68
C PHE A 245 21.57 15.05 27.06
N THR A 246 22.32 14.48 28.00
CA THR A 246 21.83 14.16 29.34
C THR A 246 21.44 15.41 30.11
N LEU A 247 22.30 16.45 30.07
CA LEU A 247 22.01 17.74 30.71
C LEU A 247 20.72 18.39 30.18
N LYS A 248 20.54 18.45 28.85
CA LYS A 248 19.31 19.00 28.26
C LYS A 248 18.08 18.17 28.65
N LYS A 249 18.22 16.84 28.65
CA LYS A 249 17.13 15.93 29.02
C LYS A 249 16.68 16.15 30.47
N GLU A 250 17.62 16.25 31.41
CA GLU A 250 17.33 16.46 32.83
C GLU A 250 16.63 17.81 33.05
N ASN A 251 17.12 18.89 32.42
CA ASN A 251 16.50 20.21 32.51
C ASN A 251 15.03 20.19 32.07
N VAL A 252 14.75 19.63 30.89
CA VAL A 252 13.37 19.58 30.35
C VAL A 252 12.47 18.62 31.15
N SER A 253 13.05 17.56 31.71
CA SER A 253 12.31 16.60 32.54
C SER A 253 11.84 17.24 33.85
N ASN A 254 12.66 18.10 34.45
CA ASN A 254 12.36 18.80 35.71
C ASN A 254 11.53 20.07 35.50
N GLU A 255 11.49 20.62 34.28
CA GLU A 255 10.73 21.83 33.98
C GLU A 255 9.21 21.60 34.01
N ASN A 256 8.49 22.45 34.76
CA ASN A 256 7.03 22.55 34.69
C ASN A 256 6.65 23.52 33.56
N TYR A 257 6.11 22.98 32.48
CA TYR A 257 5.65 23.79 31.36
C TYR A 257 4.23 24.30 31.63
N ALA A 258 4.07 25.61 31.62
CA ALA A 258 2.79 26.29 31.51
C ALA A 258 2.90 27.36 30.43
N ASN A 259 1.96 27.37 29.50
CA ASN A 259 1.84 28.43 28.51
C ASN A 259 0.72 29.39 28.94
N PRO A 260 1.03 30.55 29.55
CA PRO A 260 0.01 31.48 30.01
C PRO A 260 -0.70 32.21 28.86
N TYR A 261 -0.05 32.30 27.69
CA TYR A 261 -0.56 33.00 26.51
C TYR A 261 -0.51 32.10 25.27
N PRO A 262 -1.27 30.98 25.25
CA PRO A 262 -1.31 30.09 24.11
C PRO A 262 -1.99 30.79 22.92
N PRO A 263 -1.48 30.63 21.68
CA PRO A 263 -2.18 31.10 20.50
C PRO A 263 -3.61 30.53 20.41
N PRO A 264 -4.58 31.22 19.78
CA PRO A 264 -5.96 30.72 19.69
C PRO A 264 -6.08 29.29 19.13
N LYS A 265 -5.27 28.95 18.12
CA LYS A 265 -5.22 27.59 17.55
C LYS A 265 -4.64 26.55 18.53
N ALA A 266 -3.79 26.95 19.47
CA ALA A 266 -3.27 26.09 20.53
C ALA A 266 -4.32 25.80 21.60
N LEU A 267 -5.23 26.75 21.89
CA LEU A 267 -6.38 26.51 22.76
C LEU A 267 -7.34 25.46 22.18
N ILE A 268 -7.52 25.46 20.85
CA ILE A 268 -8.37 24.49 20.15
C ILE A 268 -7.86 23.05 20.33
N ILE A 269 -6.54 22.82 20.28
CA ILE A 269 -6.01 21.45 20.47
C ILE A 269 -6.08 20.98 21.93
N ASP A 270 -6.18 21.91 22.88
CA ASP A 270 -6.36 21.67 24.33
C ASP A 270 -7.84 21.53 24.75
N SER A 271 -8.78 21.62 23.80
CA SER A 271 -10.21 21.43 24.07
C SER A 271 -10.52 20.02 24.59
N PRO A 272 -11.65 19.78 25.27
CA PRO A 272 -12.07 18.42 25.62
C PRO A 272 -12.15 17.50 24.40
N ILE A 273 -11.86 16.21 24.60
CA ILE A 273 -12.01 15.13 23.64
C ILE A 273 -13.48 14.73 23.56
N THR A 274 -14.00 14.66 22.33
CA THR A 274 -15.41 14.35 22.06
C THR A 274 -15.62 12.88 21.68
N ALA A 275 -16.85 12.37 21.86
CA ALA A 275 -17.23 11.05 21.36
C ALA A 275 -17.13 10.94 19.82
N VAL A 276 -17.31 12.06 19.11
CA VAL A 276 -17.16 12.12 17.66
C VAL A 276 -15.71 11.87 17.24
N GLU A 277 -14.73 12.45 17.95
CA GLU A 277 -13.31 12.17 17.72
C GLU A 277 -12.97 10.70 17.97
N PHE A 278 -13.58 10.10 18.99
CA PHE A 278 -13.44 8.68 19.25
C PHE A 278 -13.97 7.84 18.07
N ASP A 279 -15.21 8.09 17.64
CA ASP A 279 -15.90 7.33 16.60
C ASP A 279 -15.19 7.47 15.24
N THR A 280 -14.80 8.68 14.87
CA THR A 280 -14.02 8.94 13.65
C THR A 280 -12.64 8.28 13.68
N THR A 281 -11.96 8.33 14.83
CA THR A 281 -10.64 7.71 15.00
C THR A 281 -10.74 6.20 14.93
N ILE A 282 -11.65 5.56 15.67
CA ILE A 282 -11.77 4.11 15.70
C ILE A 282 -12.21 3.57 14.33
N ALA A 283 -13.07 4.27 13.60
CA ALA A 283 -13.46 3.93 12.24
C ALA A 283 -12.24 3.89 11.30
N SER A 284 -11.33 4.87 11.43
CA SER A 284 -10.10 4.96 10.61
C SER A 284 -9.06 3.87 10.93
N LEU A 285 -9.07 3.31 12.14
CA LEU A 285 -8.10 2.31 12.57
C LEU A 285 -8.43 0.93 12.00
N SER A 286 -7.40 0.29 11.43
CA SER A 286 -7.45 -1.06 10.90
C SER A 286 -6.32 -1.91 11.50
N GLY A 287 -6.61 -3.17 11.82
CA GLY A 287 -5.65 -4.08 12.45
C GLY A 287 -6.30 -4.98 13.50
N LYS A 288 -5.71 -6.18 13.70
CA LYS A 288 -6.25 -7.21 14.60
C LYS A 288 -5.31 -7.57 15.77
N THR A 289 -4.09 -7.02 15.82
CA THR A 289 -3.10 -7.45 16.80
C THR A 289 -3.18 -6.56 18.04
N PRO A 290 -3.68 -7.07 19.18
CA PRO A 290 -3.77 -6.32 20.42
C PRO A 290 -2.40 -6.19 21.09
N GLY A 291 -2.33 -5.33 22.12
CA GLY A 291 -1.22 -5.32 23.07
C GLY A 291 -1.31 -6.46 24.08
N ALA A 292 -0.59 -6.35 25.19
CA ALA A 292 -0.60 -7.33 26.28
C ALA A 292 -1.99 -7.52 26.93
N ASP A 293 -2.87 -6.53 26.79
CA ASP A 293 -4.24 -6.53 27.31
C ASP A 293 -5.22 -7.41 26.51
N ARG A 294 -4.85 -7.89 25.32
CA ARG A 294 -5.68 -8.72 24.41
C ARG A 294 -6.91 -8.01 23.82
N ILE A 295 -7.09 -6.71 24.08
CA ILE A 295 -8.21 -5.92 23.53
C ILE A 295 -7.82 -5.42 22.13
N SER A 296 -8.63 -5.75 21.13
CA SER A 296 -8.38 -5.42 19.72
C SER A 296 -9.33 -4.33 19.21
N TYR A 297 -8.99 -3.64 18.11
CA TYR A 297 -9.87 -2.62 17.53
C TYR A 297 -11.28 -3.11 17.20
N PRO A 298 -11.50 -4.33 16.66
CA PRO A 298 -12.87 -4.84 16.48
C PRO A 298 -13.69 -4.84 17.77
N ILE A 299 -13.10 -5.23 18.91
CA ILE A 299 -13.80 -5.18 20.21
C ILE A 299 -14.17 -3.75 20.57
N LEU A 300 -13.25 -2.79 20.39
CA LEU A 300 -13.49 -1.37 20.66
C LEU A 300 -14.54 -0.73 19.73
N LYS A 301 -14.74 -1.27 18.52
CA LYS A 301 -15.79 -0.80 17.59
C LYS A 301 -17.20 -1.20 18.03
N HIS A 302 -17.33 -2.23 18.87
CA HIS A 302 -18.61 -2.79 19.31
C HIS A 302 -18.91 -2.52 20.78
N ILE A 303 -18.20 -1.61 21.46
CA ILE A 303 -18.55 -1.22 22.83
C ILE A 303 -19.87 -0.44 22.85
N PRO A 304 -20.74 -0.65 23.86
CA PRO A 304 -22.00 0.09 24.00
C PRO A 304 -21.76 1.57 24.32
N LEU A 305 -22.78 2.40 24.09
CA LEU A 305 -22.71 3.85 24.30
C LEU A 305 -22.27 4.23 25.72
N VAL A 306 -22.77 3.54 26.74
CA VAL A 306 -22.41 3.76 28.15
C VAL A 306 -20.90 3.59 28.36
N LEU A 307 -20.33 2.48 27.90
CA LEU A 307 -18.90 2.20 28.02
C LEU A 307 -18.05 3.13 27.15
N LYS A 308 -18.55 3.53 25.98
CA LYS A 308 -17.92 4.54 25.12
C LYS A 308 -17.80 5.88 25.85
N ASN A 309 -18.88 6.38 26.44
CA ASN A 309 -18.89 7.64 27.17
C ASN A 309 -17.93 7.59 28.36
N ARG A 310 -17.92 6.46 29.10
CA ARG A 310 -16.99 6.22 30.20
C ARG A 310 -15.51 6.25 29.74
N LEU A 311 -15.21 5.64 28.59
CA LEU A 311 -13.86 5.67 27.99
C LEU A 311 -13.45 7.08 27.51
N VAL A 312 -14.38 7.85 26.92
CA VAL A 312 -14.13 9.24 26.52
C VAL A 312 -13.90 10.13 27.75
N ASN A 313 -14.64 9.91 28.83
CA ASN A 313 -14.41 10.61 30.11
C ASN A 313 -13.03 10.27 30.68
N LEU A 314 -12.61 9.00 30.65
CA LEU A 314 -11.25 8.62 31.01
C LEU A 314 -10.20 9.35 30.15
N TYR A 315 -10.41 9.46 28.84
CA TYR A 315 -9.50 10.23 27.97
C TYR A 315 -9.42 11.71 28.36
N ASN A 316 -10.55 12.34 28.71
CA ASN A 316 -10.57 13.71 29.21
C ASN A 316 -9.87 13.85 30.56
N SER A 317 -10.06 12.91 31.49
CA SER A 317 -9.34 12.91 32.78
C SER A 317 -7.83 12.78 32.58
N ILE A 318 -7.39 11.89 31.68
CA ILE A 318 -5.97 11.75 31.30
C ILE A 318 -5.45 13.05 30.70
N PHE A 319 -6.22 13.68 29.81
CA PHE A 319 -5.82 14.89 29.10
C PHE A 319 -5.75 16.12 30.01
N ASN A 320 -6.70 16.28 30.93
CA ASN A 320 -6.74 17.38 31.90
C ASN A 320 -5.67 17.23 32.99
N SER A 321 -5.46 16.01 33.52
CA SER A 321 -4.43 15.77 34.54
C SER A 321 -3.01 15.73 33.97
N GLY A 322 -2.85 15.48 32.66
CA GLY A 322 -1.54 15.21 32.06
C GLY A 322 -0.94 13.86 32.47
N ILE A 323 -1.72 12.96 33.08
CA ILE A 323 -1.22 11.67 33.61
C ILE A 323 -1.60 10.54 32.64
N TYR A 324 -0.61 10.07 31.88
CA TYR A 324 -0.78 8.91 30.99
C TYR A 324 -0.78 7.60 31.80
N PRO A 325 -1.75 6.68 31.61
CA PRO A 325 -1.86 5.46 32.41
C PRO A 325 -0.60 4.58 32.34
N GLN A 326 -0.12 4.13 33.50
CA GLN A 326 1.10 3.32 33.64
C GLN A 326 1.01 2.01 32.85
N GLN A 327 -0.15 1.34 32.88
CA GLN A 327 -0.37 0.11 32.13
C GLN A 327 -0.32 0.29 30.60
N TRP A 328 -0.49 1.52 30.10
CA TRP A 328 -0.31 1.85 28.67
C TRP A 328 1.14 2.20 28.32
N LYS A 329 2.01 2.39 29.31
CA LYS A 329 3.45 2.63 29.14
C LYS A 329 4.27 1.34 28.99
N ILE A 330 3.65 0.17 29.13
CA ILE A 330 4.29 -1.14 28.99
C ILE A 330 4.04 -1.71 27.58
N ALA A 331 5.10 -1.90 26.82
CA ALA A 331 5.04 -2.47 25.47
C ALA A 331 5.42 -3.96 25.43
N THR A 332 4.70 -4.74 24.61
CA THR A 332 5.20 -6.04 24.16
C THR A 332 6.01 -5.86 22.88
N VAL A 333 7.32 -6.05 22.94
CA VAL A 333 8.21 -5.85 21.79
C VAL A 333 8.41 -7.18 21.05
N ILE A 334 8.15 -7.18 19.75
CA ILE A 334 8.40 -8.33 18.87
C ILE A 334 9.60 -8.01 17.98
N PRO A 335 10.69 -8.81 18.03
CA PRO A 335 11.79 -8.66 17.10
C PRO A 335 11.37 -9.04 15.68
N VAL A 336 11.50 -8.11 14.72
CA VAL A 336 11.22 -8.35 13.30
C VAL A 336 12.50 -8.23 12.49
N LEU A 337 12.89 -9.30 11.80
CA LEU A 337 14.11 -9.34 11.00
C LEU A 337 14.05 -8.33 9.84
N LYS A 338 15.13 -7.56 9.65
CA LYS A 338 15.32 -6.70 8.49
C LYS A 338 15.45 -7.58 7.23
N PRO A 339 14.81 -7.21 6.10
CA PRO A 339 14.88 -8.00 4.87
C PRO A 339 16.33 -8.27 4.44
N ASN A 340 16.60 -9.51 4.01
CA ASN A 340 17.90 -9.96 3.47
C ASN A 340 19.10 -9.78 4.43
N LYS A 341 18.85 -9.76 5.74
CA LYS A 341 19.90 -9.71 6.76
C LYS A 341 19.98 -11.04 7.51
N SER A 342 21.14 -11.34 8.09
CA SER A 342 21.36 -12.57 8.84
C SER A 342 20.43 -12.62 10.07
N PRO A 343 19.68 -13.72 10.29
CA PRO A 343 18.81 -13.90 11.46
C PRO A 343 19.60 -14.17 12.75
N HIS A 344 20.92 -14.34 12.66
CA HIS A 344 21.74 -14.73 13.81
C HIS A 344 22.24 -13.53 14.62
N LEU A 345 22.06 -12.30 14.12
CA LEU A 345 22.58 -11.08 14.73
C LEU A 345 21.44 -10.18 15.23
N ILE A 346 21.51 -9.76 16.50
CA ILE A 346 20.47 -8.93 17.16
C ILE A 346 20.22 -7.60 16.43
N GLU A 347 21.29 -6.96 15.95
CA GLU A 347 21.24 -5.67 15.24
C GLU A 347 20.45 -5.69 13.92
N ASN A 348 20.24 -6.88 13.36
CA ASN A 348 19.45 -7.11 12.17
C ASN A 348 17.94 -7.13 12.46
N TYR A 349 17.52 -7.06 13.72
CA TYR A 349 16.11 -7.01 14.10
C TYR A 349 15.66 -5.59 14.42
N ARG A 350 14.37 -5.31 14.15
CA ARG A 350 13.67 -4.10 14.58
C ARG A 350 12.80 -4.40 15.81
N PRO A 351 12.83 -3.57 16.86
CA PRO A 351 11.95 -3.72 18.02
C PRO A 351 10.56 -3.14 17.72
N ILE A 352 9.60 -3.97 17.29
CA ILE A 352 8.22 -3.50 17.04
C ILE A 352 7.40 -3.55 18.33
N SER A 353 6.94 -2.41 18.83
CA SER A 353 6.14 -2.33 20.06
C SER A 353 4.65 -2.55 19.80
N LEU A 354 4.08 -3.55 20.46
CA LEU A 354 2.63 -3.73 20.55
C LEU A 354 2.10 -3.07 21.82
N LEU A 355 1.42 -1.93 21.63
CA LEU A 355 0.75 -1.18 22.68
C LEU A 355 -0.75 -1.51 22.77
N PRO A 356 -1.39 -1.32 23.95
CA PRO A 356 -2.84 -1.47 24.13
C PRO A 356 -3.67 -0.71 23.10
N CYS A 357 -4.71 -1.32 22.54
CA CYS A 357 -5.52 -0.64 21.50
C CYS A 357 -6.25 0.59 22.04
N MET A 358 -6.70 0.57 23.31
CA MET A 358 -7.32 1.72 23.97
C MET A 358 -6.37 2.93 24.00
N SER A 359 -5.09 2.69 24.28
CA SER A 359 -4.07 3.75 24.27
C SER A 359 -3.85 4.33 22.87
N LYS A 360 -3.80 3.47 21.85
CA LYS A 360 -3.56 3.88 20.45
C LYS A 360 -4.68 4.74 19.87
N VAL A 361 -5.92 4.60 20.35
CA VAL A 361 -7.03 5.48 19.95
C VAL A 361 -6.77 6.89 20.46
N LEU A 362 -6.47 7.06 21.75
CA LEU A 362 -6.11 8.36 22.34
C LEU A 362 -4.86 8.96 21.66
N GLU A 363 -3.81 8.17 21.47
CA GLU A 363 -2.60 8.58 20.77
C GLU A 363 -2.90 9.10 19.35
N LYS A 364 -3.82 8.44 18.63
CA LYS A 364 -4.22 8.86 17.28
C LYS A 364 -5.02 10.16 17.30
N ILE A 365 -5.91 10.35 18.28
CA ILE A 365 -6.64 11.61 18.48
C ILE A 365 -5.62 12.74 18.66
N ILE A 366 -4.73 12.63 19.66
CA ILE A 366 -3.69 13.64 19.96
C ILE A 366 -2.83 13.92 18.73
N SER A 367 -2.42 12.87 18.01
CA SER A 367 -1.64 12.99 16.78
C SER A 367 -2.36 13.82 15.70
N VAL A 368 -3.67 13.63 15.53
CA VAL A 368 -4.46 14.42 14.57
C VAL A 368 -4.51 15.88 15.00
N ARG A 369 -4.70 16.15 16.30
CA ARG A 369 -4.72 17.52 16.85
C ARG A 369 -3.41 18.27 16.61
N ILE A 370 -2.29 17.66 16.97
CA ILE A 370 -0.95 18.28 16.82
C ILE A 370 -0.63 18.53 15.35
N MET A 371 -0.91 17.56 14.46
CA MET A 371 -0.63 17.73 13.03
C MET A 371 -1.54 18.77 12.37
N TRP A 372 -2.78 18.91 12.82
CA TRP A 372 -3.65 20.00 12.38
C TRP A 372 -3.05 21.36 12.79
N TYR A 373 -2.67 21.52 14.05
CA TYR A 373 -2.05 22.77 14.56
C TYR A 373 -0.77 23.11 13.80
N ALA A 374 0.11 22.13 13.60
CA ALA A 374 1.37 22.32 12.88
C ALA A 374 1.16 22.82 11.45
N LYS A 375 0.13 22.32 10.75
CA LYS A 375 -0.21 22.75 9.39
C LYS A 375 -0.91 24.10 9.37
N ALA A 376 -1.95 24.28 10.19
CA ALA A 376 -2.74 25.50 10.24
C ALA A 376 -1.91 26.71 10.70
N SER A 377 -0.82 26.50 11.43
CA SER A 377 0.10 27.54 11.90
C SER A 377 1.41 27.63 11.09
N GLY A 378 1.58 26.84 10.02
CA GLY A 378 2.77 26.91 9.15
C GLY A 378 4.08 26.48 9.82
N LEU A 379 4.03 25.58 10.82
CA LEU A 379 5.18 25.18 11.65
C LEU A 379 6.01 24.04 11.07
N MET A 380 5.45 23.28 10.13
CA MET A 380 6.18 22.23 9.40
C MET A 380 7.06 22.83 8.32
N ASP A 381 8.33 22.45 8.29
CA ASP A 381 9.26 22.86 7.25
C ASP A 381 8.83 22.28 5.89
N PRO A 382 8.81 23.07 4.80
CA PRO A 382 8.34 22.61 3.51
C PRO A 382 9.27 21.56 2.86
N HIS A 383 10.50 21.37 3.35
CA HIS A 383 11.40 20.31 2.90
C HIS A 383 11.10 18.94 3.53
N GLN A 384 10.21 18.85 4.53
CA GLN A 384 9.78 17.58 5.12
C GLN A 384 8.58 17.00 4.35
N PHE A 385 8.84 15.95 3.56
CA PHE A 385 7.81 15.23 2.79
C PHE A 385 7.30 13.96 3.49
N GLY A 386 8.06 13.45 4.48
CA GLY A 386 7.76 12.21 5.18
C GLY A 386 6.50 12.32 6.03
N PHE A 387 5.61 11.33 5.91
CA PHE A 387 4.41 11.16 6.75
C PHE A 387 3.46 12.37 6.79
N GLN A 388 3.54 13.28 5.81
CA GLN A 388 2.65 14.41 5.67
C GLN A 388 1.39 14.02 4.88
N LYS A 389 0.20 14.28 5.44
CA LYS A 389 -1.07 14.02 4.74
C LYS A 389 -1.12 14.76 3.39
N GLY A 390 -1.38 14.03 2.31
CA GLY A 390 -1.45 14.56 0.94
C GLY A 390 -0.13 14.56 0.17
N LEU A 391 1.00 14.25 0.84
CA LEU A 391 2.31 14.07 0.19
C LEU A 391 2.67 12.58 0.17
N GLY A 392 3.44 12.18 -0.83
CA GLY A 392 3.95 10.82 -0.96
C GLY A 392 5.36 10.83 -1.57
N VAL A 393 5.94 9.64 -1.71
CA VAL A 393 7.34 9.48 -2.15
C VAL A 393 7.63 10.10 -3.52
N MET A 394 6.65 10.19 -4.41
CA MET A 394 6.83 10.82 -5.72
C MET A 394 7.09 12.33 -5.64
N ASP A 395 6.62 13.04 -4.60
CA ASP A 395 6.80 14.50 -4.49
C ASP A 395 8.28 14.92 -4.39
N PRO A 396 9.07 14.42 -3.40
CA PRO A 396 10.49 14.76 -3.34
C PRO A 396 11.29 14.20 -4.54
N LEU A 397 10.87 13.07 -5.11
CA LEU A 397 11.52 12.51 -6.30
C LEU A 397 11.32 13.40 -7.54
N LEU A 398 10.13 13.97 -7.74
CA LEU A 398 9.85 14.92 -8.81
C LEU A 398 10.62 16.23 -8.59
N TYR A 399 10.69 16.70 -7.33
CA TYR A 399 11.48 17.87 -6.96
C TYR A 399 12.97 17.68 -7.30
N PHE A 400 13.55 16.57 -6.87
CA PHE A 400 14.95 16.24 -7.14
C PHE A 400 15.23 16.00 -8.63
N GLU A 401 14.41 15.21 -9.32
CA GLU A 401 14.58 14.93 -10.75
C GLU A 401 14.49 16.20 -11.59
N HIS A 402 13.55 17.09 -11.28
CA HIS A 402 13.43 18.37 -11.95
C HIS A 402 14.67 19.26 -11.71
N PHE A 403 15.16 19.32 -10.47
CA PHE A 403 16.40 20.04 -10.15
C PHE A 403 17.59 19.51 -10.96
N VAL A 404 17.77 18.19 -11.02
CA VAL A 404 18.87 17.58 -11.79
C VAL A 404 18.72 17.89 -13.28
N SER A 405 17.53 17.71 -13.85
CA SER A 405 17.27 17.94 -15.28
C SER A 405 17.51 19.40 -15.68
N THR A 406 17.11 20.38 -14.85
CA THR A 406 17.36 21.81 -15.09
C THR A 406 18.84 22.18 -14.94
N ALA A 407 19.53 21.69 -13.90
CA ALA A 407 20.96 21.91 -13.72
C ALA A 407 21.79 21.32 -14.87
N MET A 408 21.43 20.12 -15.36
CA MET A 408 22.09 19.51 -16.53
C MET A 408 21.87 20.30 -17.81
N SER A 409 20.72 20.98 -17.98
CA SER A 409 20.44 21.81 -19.16
C SER A 409 21.37 23.02 -19.25
N THR A 410 21.78 23.57 -18.10
CA THR A 410 22.69 24.71 -17.96
C THR A 410 24.17 24.30 -17.84
N ARG A 411 24.49 23.04 -18.16
CA ARG A 411 25.86 22.45 -18.07
C ARG A 411 26.49 22.58 -16.67
N ASN A 412 25.68 22.64 -15.61
CA ASN A 412 26.18 22.60 -14.23
C ASN A 412 26.46 21.15 -13.80
N HIS A 413 27.30 21.00 -12.78
CA HIS A 413 27.46 19.73 -12.08
C HIS A 413 26.46 19.66 -10.91
N ILE A 414 26.04 18.45 -10.57
CA ILE A 414 25.18 18.21 -9.42
C ILE A 414 25.92 17.32 -8.44
N SER A 415 26.01 17.75 -7.19
CA SER A 415 26.55 16.95 -6.11
C SER A 415 25.47 16.70 -5.08
N VAL A 416 25.41 15.47 -4.59
CA VAL A 416 24.39 14.97 -3.67
C VAL A 416 25.09 14.36 -2.45
N LEU A 417 24.60 14.71 -1.27
CA LEU A 417 24.94 14.12 0.01
C LEU A 417 23.69 13.45 0.59
N SER A 418 23.73 12.13 0.73
CA SER A 418 22.70 11.36 1.42
C SER A 418 23.13 11.14 2.86
N LEU A 419 22.32 11.61 3.80
CA LEU A 419 22.51 11.39 5.22
C LEU A 419 21.71 10.18 5.69
N ASP A 420 22.30 9.38 6.56
CA ASP A 420 21.63 8.29 7.28
C ASP A 420 21.91 8.41 8.77
N PHE A 421 20.90 8.12 9.60
CA PHE A 421 20.97 8.24 11.06
C PHE A 421 20.92 6.87 11.73
N GLU A 422 21.73 6.68 12.76
CA GLU A 422 21.83 5.40 13.45
C GLU A 422 20.62 5.13 14.36
N LYS A 423 19.69 4.29 13.90
CA LYS A 423 18.53 3.86 14.70
C LYS A 423 17.80 5.07 15.30
N ALA A 424 17.54 6.09 14.47
CA ALA A 424 17.05 7.39 14.90
C ALA A 424 15.85 7.32 15.86
N PHE A 425 14.85 6.49 15.55
CA PHE A 425 13.68 6.27 16.42
C PHE A 425 14.05 5.78 17.83
N ASP A 426 15.06 4.92 17.94
CA ASP A 426 15.45 4.29 19.20
C ASP A 426 16.37 5.18 20.06
N LYS A 427 17.01 6.18 19.43
CA LYS A 427 18.03 7.03 20.09
C LYS A 427 17.56 8.46 20.37
N ILE A 428 16.62 9.00 19.59
CA ILE A 428 16.26 10.41 19.72
C ILE A 428 15.72 10.73 21.13
N GLY A 429 16.22 11.84 21.69
CA GLY A 429 15.90 12.27 23.04
C GLY A 429 14.48 12.80 23.18
N VAL A 430 13.84 12.52 24.31
CA VAL A 430 12.50 13.01 24.64
C VAL A 430 12.47 14.55 24.70
N HIS A 431 13.53 15.16 25.22
CA HIS A 431 13.65 16.62 25.29
C HIS A 431 13.63 17.30 23.93
N VAL A 432 14.14 16.64 22.87
CA VAL A 432 14.11 17.21 21.51
C VAL A 432 12.68 17.46 21.03
N VAL A 433 11.78 16.51 21.34
CA VAL A 433 10.35 16.64 21.01
C VAL A 433 9.71 17.76 21.83
N LEU A 434 10.00 17.79 23.14
CA LEU A 434 9.41 18.75 24.06
C LEU A 434 9.89 20.19 23.80
N ASP A 435 11.18 20.38 23.53
CA ASP A 435 11.76 21.67 23.13
C ASP A 435 11.08 22.21 21.86
N GLU A 436 10.83 21.35 20.89
CA GLU A 436 10.18 21.75 19.64
C GLU A 436 8.69 22.08 19.85
N LEU A 437 7.98 21.34 20.70
CA LEU A 437 6.60 21.67 21.11
C LEU A 437 6.53 23.00 21.87
N LYS A 438 7.49 23.26 22.76
CA LYS A 438 7.65 24.55 23.46
C LYS A 438 7.92 25.69 22.47
N ARG A 439 8.81 25.48 21.49
CA ARG A 439 9.07 26.42 20.39
C ARG A 439 7.81 26.70 19.56
N TRP A 440 6.95 25.70 19.38
CA TRP A 440 5.67 25.82 18.69
C TRP A 440 4.56 26.46 19.55
N LYS A 441 4.87 26.83 20.80
CA LYS A 441 3.94 27.43 21.77
C LYS A 441 2.64 26.64 21.91
N VAL A 442 2.73 25.31 21.98
CA VAL A 442 1.55 24.47 22.16
C VAL A 442 0.88 24.73 23.52
N GLY A 443 -0.38 24.34 23.63
CA GLY A 443 -1.12 24.40 24.89
C GLY A 443 -0.52 23.50 25.97
N THR A 444 -0.79 23.85 27.22
CA THR A 444 -0.26 23.18 28.41
C THR A 444 -0.68 21.70 28.47
N LYS A 445 -1.93 21.36 28.09
CA LYS A 445 -2.44 19.99 28.18
C LYS A 445 -1.75 19.08 27.16
N ILE A 446 -1.61 19.52 25.90
CA ILE A 446 -0.89 18.78 24.86
C ILE A 446 0.57 18.55 25.23
N TYR A 447 1.26 19.55 25.77
CA TYR A 447 2.64 19.38 26.20
C TYR A 447 2.75 18.33 27.31
N ASN A 448 1.95 18.45 28.35
CA ASN A 448 2.01 17.58 29.53
C ASN A 448 1.64 16.13 29.22
N ILE A 449 0.62 15.89 28.38
CA ILE A 449 0.29 14.53 27.96
C ILE A 449 1.41 13.88 27.12
N VAL A 450 2.08 14.64 26.25
CA VAL A 450 3.22 14.13 25.47
C VAL A 450 4.41 13.85 26.38
N LYS A 451 4.73 14.75 27.32
CA LYS A 451 5.77 14.55 28.34
C LYS A 451 5.49 13.26 29.13
N SER A 452 4.26 13.08 29.60
CA SER A 452 3.84 11.90 30.34
C SER A 452 3.86 10.61 29.50
N PHE A 453 3.44 10.68 28.23
CA PHE A 453 3.46 9.55 27.28
C PHE A 453 4.88 9.01 27.03
N LEU A 454 5.87 9.91 26.90
CA LEU A 454 7.27 9.56 26.63
C LEU A 454 8.04 9.13 27.89
N SER A 455 7.59 9.53 29.08
CA SER A 455 8.29 9.29 30.35
C SER A 455 7.99 7.93 30.97
N HIS A 456 9.00 7.34 31.63
CA HIS A 456 8.92 6.08 32.40
C HIS A 456 8.36 4.88 31.62
N ARG A 457 8.75 4.75 30.34
CA ARG A 457 8.29 3.64 29.51
C ARG A 457 9.04 2.34 29.83
N LYS A 458 8.31 1.24 29.75
CA LYS A 458 8.83 -0.12 30.00
C LYS A 458 8.46 -1.04 28.84
N PHE A 459 9.24 -2.09 28.65
CA PHE A 459 8.95 -3.10 27.64
C PHE A 459 9.46 -4.47 28.05
N PHE A 460 8.89 -5.51 27.44
CA PHE A 460 9.44 -6.86 27.48
C PHE A 460 9.43 -7.46 26.08
N ILE A 461 10.37 -8.36 25.81
CA ILE A 461 10.52 -8.99 24.50
C ILE A 461 9.68 -10.26 24.45
N SER A 462 8.96 -10.46 23.34
CA SER A 462 8.32 -11.75 23.05
C SER A 462 9.00 -12.45 21.86
N VAL A 463 9.68 -13.57 22.14
CA VAL A 463 10.29 -14.45 21.13
C VAL A 463 9.69 -15.83 21.23
N ASN A 464 9.18 -16.36 20.12
CA ASN A 464 8.54 -17.67 20.05
C ASN A 464 7.51 -17.93 21.18
N LYS A 465 6.80 -16.88 21.62
CA LYS A 465 5.83 -16.86 22.72
C LYS A 465 6.43 -16.95 24.14
N HIS A 466 7.74 -16.97 24.30
CA HIS A 466 8.41 -16.70 25.57
C HIS A 466 8.53 -15.20 25.78
N GLN A 467 8.56 -14.78 27.04
CA GLN A 467 8.64 -13.38 27.44
C GLN A 467 9.92 -13.18 28.25
N SER A 468 10.67 -12.10 28.00
CA SER A 468 11.78 -11.67 28.87
C SER A 468 11.27 -11.09 30.19
N GLN A 469 12.16 -10.67 31.07
CA GLN A 469 11.77 -9.71 32.12
C GLN A 469 11.38 -8.34 31.54
N ILE A 470 10.85 -7.47 32.39
CA ILE A 470 10.51 -6.09 32.02
C ILE A 470 11.77 -5.23 32.13
N TYR A 471 12.06 -4.47 31.07
CA TYR A 471 13.16 -3.50 31.03
C TYR A 471 12.64 -2.09 30.94
N GLN A 472 13.48 -1.16 31.40
CA GLN A 472 13.26 0.27 31.23
C GLN A 472 13.68 0.70 29.83
N LEU A 473 12.89 1.58 29.22
CA LEU A 473 13.26 2.36 28.03
C LEU A 473 13.64 3.76 28.49
N TYR A 474 14.93 4.09 28.44
CA TYR A 474 15.42 5.38 28.94
C TYR A 474 15.28 6.49 27.89
N ASN A 475 15.53 6.17 26.62
CA ASN A 475 15.50 7.09 25.47
C ASN A 475 14.83 6.43 24.26
N GLY A 476 14.53 7.24 23.25
CA GLY A 476 13.85 6.81 22.04
C GLY A 476 12.34 6.96 22.11
N ILE A 477 11.73 6.93 20.92
CA ILE A 477 10.29 7.07 20.72
C ILE A 477 9.74 5.68 20.36
N PRO A 478 8.64 5.22 21.01
CA PRO A 478 8.19 3.84 20.86
C PRO A 478 7.67 3.52 19.44
N GLN A 479 8.36 2.63 18.74
CA GLN A 479 7.97 2.19 17.39
C GLN A 479 6.65 1.39 17.42
N GLY A 480 5.64 1.82 16.66
CA GLY A 480 4.32 1.13 16.58
C GLY A 480 3.15 1.88 17.24
N SER A 481 3.42 3.06 17.82
CA SER A 481 2.44 4.04 18.27
C SER A 481 2.09 5.03 17.13
N PRO A 482 0.80 5.36 16.90
CA PRO A 482 0.42 6.42 15.96
C PRO A 482 0.97 7.81 16.32
N LEU A 483 1.00 8.14 17.62
CA LEU A 483 1.53 9.42 18.10
C LEU A 483 3.05 9.51 17.89
N SER A 484 3.75 8.41 18.09
CA SER A 484 5.21 8.35 17.95
C SER A 484 5.73 8.74 16.57
N VAL A 485 4.99 8.40 15.50
CA VAL A 485 5.35 8.83 14.14
C VAL A 485 5.30 10.35 14.02
N THR A 486 4.27 10.98 14.57
CA THR A 486 4.12 12.44 14.61
C THR A 486 5.24 13.10 15.39
N LEU A 487 5.52 12.62 16.62
CA LEU A 487 6.56 13.18 17.47
C LEU A 487 7.96 13.06 16.85
N PHE A 488 8.23 11.96 16.14
CA PHE A 488 9.48 11.77 15.42
C PHE A 488 9.68 12.82 14.32
N ILE A 489 8.64 13.09 13.52
CA ILE A 489 8.70 14.11 12.47
C ILE A 489 8.91 15.50 13.07
N ILE A 490 8.24 15.81 14.19
CA ILE A 490 8.40 17.08 14.90
C ILE A 490 9.87 17.25 15.32
N ALA A 491 10.46 16.23 15.93
CA ALA A 491 11.87 16.27 16.32
C ALA A 491 12.82 16.43 15.13
N PHE A 492 12.57 15.71 14.02
CA PHE A 492 13.39 15.78 12.81
C PHE A 492 13.15 17.03 11.96
N ASN A 493 12.05 17.76 12.18
CA ASN A 493 11.76 19.02 11.49
C ASN A 493 12.88 20.05 11.69
N LYS A 494 13.55 19.99 12.86
CA LYS A 494 14.69 20.84 13.18
C LYS A 494 15.87 20.66 12.22
N VAL A 495 16.10 19.47 11.66
CA VAL A 495 17.23 19.19 10.77
C VAL A 495 17.25 20.11 9.55
N SER A 496 16.08 20.37 8.95
CA SER A 496 15.96 21.31 7.83
C SER A 496 16.43 22.72 8.18
N THR A 497 16.23 23.15 9.43
CA THR A 497 16.63 24.50 9.89
C THR A 497 18.14 24.62 10.13
N LEU A 498 18.87 23.50 10.20
CA LEU A 498 20.33 23.49 10.36
C LEU A 498 21.07 23.58 9.01
N ILE A 499 20.37 23.31 7.91
CA ILE A 499 20.94 23.38 6.57
C ILE A 499 20.96 24.85 6.14
N PRO A 500 22.13 25.42 5.77
CA PRO A 500 22.24 26.83 5.40
C PRO A 500 21.29 27.19 4.27
N SER A 501 20.52 28.25 4.48
CA SER A 501 19.67 28.81 3.43
C SER A 501 20.56 29.45 2.37
N SER A 502 20.69 28.79 1.22
CA SER A 502 21.47 29.28 0.08
C SER A 502 20.69 29.00 -1.22
N PRO A 503 20.71 29.92 -2.21
CA PRO A 503 20.12 29.68 -3.52
C PRO A 503 20.70 28.47 -4.27
N THR A 504 21.89 28.01 -3.86
CA THR A 504 22.59 26.88 -4.50
C THR A 504 22.41 25.56 -3.75
N ILE A 505 21.93 25.58 -2.50
CA ILE A 505 21.76 24.38 -1.67
C ILE A 505 20.27 24.06 -1.58
N HIS A 506 19.94 22.83 -1.94
CA HIS A 506 18.59 22.30 -1.83
C HIS A 506 18.63 21.02 -1.03
N HIS A 507 17.53 20.68 -0.37
CA HIS A 507 17.40 19.39 0.28
C HIS A 507 15.96 18.92 0.28
N PHE A 508 15.74 17.68 0.65
CA PHE A 508 14.46 17.23 1.16
C PHE A 508 14.69 16.18 2.25
N ALA A 509 13.74 16.07 3.16
CA ALA A 509 13.68 15.03 4.16
C ALA A 509 12.44 14.15 3.91
N TYR A 510 12.60 12.83 4.05
CA TYR A 510 11.49 11.91 4.14
C TYR A 510 11.67 11.10 5.43
N ALA A 511 11.09 11.61 6.53
CA ALA A 511 11.40 11.15 7.87
C ALA A 511 12.89 11.40 8.21
N ASP A 512 13.68 10.35 8.45
CA ASP A 512 15.11 10.38 8.71
C ASP A 512 15.99 10.40 7.46
N ASP A 513 15.47 9.97 6.30
CA ASP A 513 16.21 10.05 5.04
C ASP A 513 16.32 11.51 4.59
N VAL A 514 17.52 12.10 4.71
CA VAL A 514 17.79 13.49 4.31
C VAL A 514 18.73 13.50 3.12
N ILE A 515 18.28 14.08 2.00
CA ILE A 515 19.04 14.20 0.76
C ILE A 515 19.32 15.68 0.53
N ILE A 516 20.60 16.05 0.52
CA ILE A 516 21.08 17.39 0.24
C ILE A 516 21.72 17.40 -1.14
N PHE A 517 21.46 18.41 -1.94
CA PHE A 517 21.98 18.51 -3.29
C PHE A 517 22.21 19.95 -3.70
N THR A 518 23.24 20.16 -4.52
CA THR A 518 23.67 21.48 -4.97
C THR A 518 24.08 21.45 -6.43
N LYS A 519 23.90 22.59 -7.11
CA LYS A 519 24.41 22.81 -8.47
C LYS A 519 25.63 23.74 -8.38
N ASN A 520 26.82 23.17 -8.50
CA ASN A 520 28.07 23.95 -8.54
C ASN A 520 29.14 23.16 -9.29
N LYS A 521 29.89 23.85 -10.15
CA LYS A 521 31.00 23.26 -10.93
C LYS A 521 32.28 23.12 -10.09
N ASP A 522 32.46 23.99 -9.10
CA ASP A 522 33.61 23.95 -8.18
C ASP A 522 33.37 22.91 -7.08
N LEU A 523 34.10 21.79 -7.16
CA LEU A 523 33.94 20.68 -6.22
C LEU A 523 34.57 20.97 -4.85
N GLN A 524 35.54 21.88 -4.76
CA GLN A 524 36.11 22.28 -3.47
C GLN A 524 35.09 23.13 -2.71
N GLN A 525 34.41 24.05 -3.38
CA GLN A 525 33.28 24.77 -2.78
C GLN A 525 32.18 23.82 -2.32
N VAL A 526 31.82 22.82 -3.14
CA VAL A 526 30.84 21.79 -2.74
C VAL A 526 31.30 21.03 -1.49
N LYS A 527 32.57 20.62 -1.42
CA LYS A 527 33.12 19.96 -0.23
C LYS A 527 32.96 20.85 1.00
N GLN A 528 33.30 22.13 0.90
CA GLN A 528 33.15 23.06 2.02
C GLN A 528 31.69 23.26 2.45
N ILE A 529 30.77 23.32 1.48
CA ILE A 529 29.32 23.35 1.75
C ILE A 529 28.89 22.09 2.52
N PHE A 530 29.25 20.90 2.04
CA PHE A 530 28.87 19.65 2.68
C PHE A 530 29.49 19.49 4.07
N LEU A 531 30.75 19.91 4.27
CA LEU A 531 31.39 19.92 5.59
C LEU A 531 30.67 20.86 6.56
N LYS A 532 30.29 22.07 6.14
CA LYS A 532 29.49 22.99 6.98
C LYS A 532 28.18 22.35 7.43
N VAL A 533 27.46 21.68 6.51
CA VAL A 533 26.21 20.99 6.85
C VAL A 533 26.46 19.81 7.80
N LEU A 534 27.44 18.97 7.50
CA LEU A 534 27.79 17.82 8.33
C LEU A 534 28.18 18.25 9.75
N ASN A 535 28.96 19.33 9.91
CA ASN A 535 29.35 19.85 11.21
C ASN A 535 28.15 20.39 12.00
N ALA A 536 27.24 21.13 11.35
CA ALA A 536 26.02 21.63 11.98
C ALA A 536 25.11 20.49 12.47
N ILE A 537 24.89 19.48 11.62
CA ILE A 537 24.08 18.31 11.99
C ILE A 537 24.80 17.46 13.04
N SER A 538 26.12 17.30 12.95
CA SER A 538 26.91 16.56 13.94
C SER A 538 26.84 17.20 15.33
N LYS A 539 26.84 18.54 15.42
CA LYS A 539 26.63 19.27 16.68
C LYS A 539 25.23 19.00 17.24
N TRP A 540 24.21 19.03 16.38
CA TRP A 540 22.85 18.68 16.80
C TRP A 540 22.70 17.21 17.20
N SER A 541 23.43 16.28 16.56
CA SER A 541 23.46 14.87 16.93
C SER A 541 23.94 14.65 18.36
N GLU A 542 24.94 15.41 18.82
CA GLU A 542 25.42 15.36 20.21
C GLU A 542 24.36 15.77 21.23
N GLU A 543 23.46 16.66 20.87
CA GLU A 543 22.41 17.17 21.76
C GLU A 543 21.11 16.36 21.66
N SER A 544 20.81 15.81 20.49
CA SER A 544 19.56 15.13 20.18
C SER A 544 19.61 13.61 20.33
N GLY A 545 20.81 13.02 20.31
CA GLY A 545 21.02 11.57 20.29
C GLY A 545 20.86 10.94 18.91
N ALA A 546 20.42 11.69 17.89
CA ALA A 546 20.31 11.23 16.51
C ALA A 546 21.68 11.28 15.81
N ASN A 547 22.53 10.29 16.08
CA ASN A 547 23.88 10.22 15.53
C ASN A 547 23.91 9.90 14.03
N ILE A 548 24.76 10.60 13.28
CA ILE A 548 25.02 10.34 11.87
C ILE A 548 25.75 8.99 11.72
N SER A 549 25.24 8.13 10.83
CA SER A 549 25.92 6.89 10.44
C SER A 549 26.86 7.17 9.27
N THR A 550 28.08 7.62 9.56
CA THR A 550 29.07 8.06 8.55
C THR A 550 29.32 7.00 7.47
N SER A 551 29.38 5.73 7.85
CA SER A 551 29.60 4.59 6.93
C SER A 551 28.42 4.29 5.98
N LYS A 552 27.23 4.81 6.27
CA LYS A 552 26.03 4.65 5.43
C LYS A 552 25.63 5.93 4.71
N CYS A 553 26.11 7.08 5.19
CA CYS A 553 26.08 8.30 4.43
C CYS A 553 26.83 8.09 3.11
N THR A 554 26.39 8.72 2.05
CA THR A 554 27.02 8.57 0.73
C THR A 554 27.06 9.90 0.01
N THR A 555 28.14 10.11 -0.75
CA THR A 555 28.17 11.17 -1.76
C THR A 555 27.92 10.58 -3.15
N PHE A 556 27.28 11.38 -4.00
CA PHE A 556 26.96 11.04 -5.37
C PHE A 556 27.11 12.27 -6.25
N HIS A 557 27.82 12.14 -7.37
CA HIS A 557 28.12 13.27 -8.26
C HIS A 557 27.66 12.98 -9.69
N ILE A 558 27.00 13.96 -10.30
CA ILE A 558 26.48 13.93 -11.66
C ILE A 558 27.16 15.03 -12.46
N CYS A 559 27.90 14.64 -13.48
CA CYS A 559 28.53 15.57 -14.41
C CYS A 559 28.62 14.95 -15.82
N ARG A 560 28.81 15.81 -16.83
CA ARG A 560 29.02 15.37 -18.23
C ARG A 560 30.49 15.18 -18.59
N LYS A 561 31.41 15.68 -17.76
CA LYS A 561 32.84 15.57 -18.00
C LYS A 561 33.29 14.11 -17.80
N HIS A 562 34.12 13.62 -18.71
CA HIS A 562 34.80 12.35 -18.53
C HIS A 562 35.78 12.49 -17.34
N GLN A 563 35.85 11.50 -16.46
CA GLN A 563 36.76 11.46 -15.30
C GLN A 563 36.69 12.67 -14.33
N CYS A 564 35.49 13.05 -13.89
CA CYS A 564 35.33 14.04 -12.81
C CYS A 564 35.41 13.35 -11.44
N LEU A 565 36.51 13.54 -10.71
CA LEU A 565 36.70 12.98 -9.37
C LEU A 565 36.11 13.91 -8.31
N PHE A 566 35.27 13.37 -7.43
CA PHE A 566 34.76 14.10 -6.28
C PHE A 566 35.82 14.12 -5.17
N PRO A 567 36.13 15.27 -4.55
CA PRO A 567 37.14 15.33 -3.50
C PRO A 567 36.69 14.54 -2.25
N PRO A 568 37.62 13.86 -1.55
CA PRO A 568 37.28 13.06 -0.38
C PRO A 568 36.66 13.93 0.71
N LEU A 569 35.57 13.43 1.28
CA LEU A 569 34.76 14.09 2.30
C LEU A 569 34.80 13.24 3.56
N SER A 570 35.34 13.76 4.65
CA SER A 570 35.42 13.07 5.93
C SER A 570 34.71 13.86 7.03
N LEU A 571 34.10 13.14 7.98
CA LEU A 571 33.53 13.69 9.20
C LEU A 571 34.18 12.96 10.38
N ARG A 572 34.82 13.71 11.30
CA ARG A 572 35.53 13.15 12.47
C ARG A 572 36.53 12.04 12.07
N ASN A 573 37.35 12.29 11.05
CA ASN A 573 38.34 11.38 10.49
C ASN A 573 37.79 10.08 9.86
N VAL A 574 36.47 9.97 9.69
CA VAL A 574 35.85 8.87 8.93
C VAL A 574 35.42 9.37 7.57
N GLU A 575 35.91 8.73 6.51
CA GLU A 575 35.57 9.08 5.13
C GLU A 575 34.13 8.64 4.80
N ILE A 576 33.39 9.53 4.14
CA ILE A 576 32.05 9.25 3.61
C ILE A 576 32.21 8.66 2.20
N PRO A 577 31.70 7.43 1.96
CA PRO A 577 31.90 6.76 0.67
C PRO A 577 31.28 7.53 -0.49
N HIS A 578 32.02 7.58 -1.60
CA HIS A 578 31.54 8.10 -2.88
C HIS A 578 31.01 6.96 -3.76
N THR A 579 29.85 7.17 -4.39
CA THR A 579 29.18 6.14 -5.22
C THR A 579 28.83 6.67 -6.61
N SER A 580 28.87 5.80 -7.62
CA SER A 580 28.50 6.13 -9.00
C SER A 580 26.99 6.14 -9.26
N SER A 581 26.22 5.62 -8.32
CA SER A 581 24.75 5.58 -8.36
C SER A 581 24.18 5.58 -6.95
N LEU A 582 23.09 6.31 -6.74
CA LEU A 582 22.44 6.44 -5.45
C LEU A 582 20.98 6.00 -5.52
N LYS A 583 20.56 5.18 -4.54
CA LYS A 583 19.17 4.78 -4.40
C LYS A 583 18.42 5.77 -3.50
N ILE A 584 17.59 6.60 -4.09
CA ILE A 584 16.79 7.61 -3.40
C ILE A 584 15.33 7.16 -3.41
N LEU A 585 14.76 6.95 -2.23
CA LEU A 585 13.36 6.56 -2.03
C LEU A 585 12.89 5.48 -3.03
N GLY A 586 13.70 4.43 -3.21
CA GLY A 586 13.36 3.28 -4.06
C GLY A 586 13.75 3.39 -5.54
N ILE A 587 14.13 4.56 -6.06
CA ILE A 587 14.64 4.74 -7.43
C ILE A 587 16.16 4.87 -7.42
N ILE A 588 16.84 4.27 -8.39
CA ILE A 588 18.31 4.34 -8.51
C ILE A 588 18.65 5.40 -9.57
N PHE A 589 19.34 6.44 -9.15
CA PHE A 589 19.86 7.50 -10.02
C PHE A 589 21.34 7.21 -10.30
N ASP A 590 21.71 7.17 -11.57
CA ASP A 590 23.11 7.00 -12.01
C ASP A 590 23.71 8.33 -12.47
N LYS A 591 25.05 8.43 -12.52
CA LYS A 591 25.80 9.63 -12.91
C LYS A 591 25.38 10.28 -14.25
N SER A 592 24.71 9.52 -15.13
CA SER A 592 24.28 9.98 -16.45
C SER A 592 22.77 10.21 -16.56
N MET A 593 22.01 9.96 -15.49
CA MET A 593 20.56 9.93 -15.45
C MET A 593 19.95 8.98 -16.50
N SER A 594 20.63 7.85 -16.76
CA SER A 594 20.21 6.88 -17.78
C SER A 594 19.15 5.89 -17.32
N PHE A 595 19.03 5.70 -16.00
CA PHE A 595 18.21 4.71 -15.30
C PHE A 595 18.48 3.24 -15.69
N LYS A 596 19.61 2.95 -16.34
CA LYS A 596 19.97 1.57 -16.75
C LYS A 596 20.07 0.64 -15.54
N GLU A 597 20.76 1.08 -14.50
CA GLU A 597 20.92 0.31 -13.25
C GLU A 597 19.58 0.11 -12.53
N HIS A 598 18.69 1.12 -12.58
CA HIS A 598 17.34 0.97 -12.06
C HIS A 598 16.54 -0.09 -12.83
N CYS A 599 16.56 -0.08 -14.16
CA CYS A 599 15.88 -1.08 -14.98
C CYS A 599 16.42 -2.50 -14.72
N LYS A 600 17.74 -2.68 -14.54
CA LYS A 600 18.33 -3.97 -14.13
C LYS A 600 17.82 -4.43 -12.77
N TYR A 601 17.80 -3.53 -11.78
CA TYR A 601 17.28 -3.80 -10.44
C TYR A 601 15.80 -4.23 -10.48
N VAL A 602 14.96 -3.52 -11.24
CA VAL A 602 13.55 -3.88 -11.40
C VAL A 602 13.44 -5.24 -12.10
N ARG A 603 14.18 -5.48 -13.18
CA ARG A 603 14.20 -6.76 -13.91
C ARG A 603 14.46 -7.96 -12.99
N LEU A 604 15.48 -7.90 -12.14
CA LEU A 604 15.79 -8.98 -11.19
C LEU A 604 14.60 -9.28 -10.28
N SER A 605 14.00 -8.22 -9.74
CA SER A 605 12.80 -8.31 -8.90
C SER A 605 11.57 -8.88 -9.64
N LEU A 606 11.46 -8.65 -10.95
CA LEU A 606 10.40 -9.21 -11.80
C LEU A 606 10.64 -10.70 -12.08
N CYS A 607 11.88 -11.12 -12.32
CA CYS A 607 12.21 -12.52 -12.59
C CYS A 607 11.84 -13.44 -11.41
N THR A 608 12.14 -13.02 -10.18
CA THR A 608 11.74 -13.78 -8.98
C THR A 608 10.23 -13.93 -8.86
N ARG A 609 9.47 -12.88 -9.21
CA ARG A 609 7.99 -12.88 -9.13
C ARG A 609 7.35 -13.63 -10.30
N LEU A 610 7.98 -13.62 -11.46
CA LEU A 610 7.55 -14.39 -12.64
C LEU A 610 7.49 -15.89 -12.33
N ASN A 611 8.39 -16.41 -11.49
CA ASN A 611 8.37 -17.82 -11.09
C ASN A 611 7.07 -18.20 -10.36
N ILE A 612 6.51 -17.28 -9.56
CA ILE A 612 5.20 -17.47 -8.93
C ILE A 612 4.11 -17.58 -10.00
N ILE A 613 4.11 -16.68 -10.99
CA ILE A 613 3.12 -16.71 -12.08
C ILE A 613 3.25 -18.01 -12.89
N LYS A 614 4.47 -18.42 -13.26
CA LYS A 614 4.74 -19.67 -13.97
C LYS A 614 4.25 -20.90 -13.19
N PHE A 615 4.51 -20.93 -11.88
CA PHE A 615 4.05 -22.01 -11.02
C PHE A 615 2.51 -22.09 -10.96
N MET A 616 1.87 -20.94 -10.76
CA MET A 616 0.41 -20.81 -10.69
C MET A 616 -0.31 -20.96 -12.05
N SER A 617 0.43 -20.91 -13.15
CA SER A 617 -0.10 -21.11 -14.52
C SER A 617 0.31 -22.45 -15.13
N SER A 618 0.90 -23.34 -14.32
CA SER A 618 1.32 -24.67 -14.75
C SER A 618 0.16 -25.52 -15.29
N LYS A 619 0.50 -26.58 -16.03
CA LYS A 619 -0.47 -27.47 -16.72
C LYS A 619 -1.58 -28.01 -15.82
N TYR A 620 -1.28 -28.26 -14.56
CA TYR A 620 -2.20 -28.83 -13.57
C TYR A 620 -2.82 -27.77 -12.65
N SER A 621 -2.53 -26.48 -12.83
CA SER A 621 -3.18 -25.45 -12.03
C SER A 621 -4.57 -25.12 -12.58
N LEU A 622 -5.57 -25.20 -11.73
CA LEU A 622 -6.96 -24.80 -12.02
C LEU A 622 -7.26 -23.37 -11.57
N CYS A 623 -6.23 -22.56 -11.31
CA CYS A 623 -6.44 -21.16 -10.94
C CYS A 623 -7.12 -20.38 -12.06
N HIS A 624 -8.17 -19.64 -11.71
CA HIS A 624 -8.97 -18.89 -12.67
C HIS A 624 -8.14 -17.83 -13.38
N THR A 625 -8.29 -17.71 -14.71
CA THR A 625 -7.47 -16.80 -15.53
C THR A 625 -7.59 -15.34 -15.09
N THR A 626 -8.81 -14.87 -14.77
CA THR A 626 -8.99 -13.50 -14.23
C THR A 626 -8.21 -13.30 -12.93
N THR A 627 -8.14 -14.31 -12.06
CA THR A 627 -7.37 -14.25 -10.82
C THR A 627 -5.87 -14.22 -11.11
N LEU A 628 -5.37 -15.05 -12.04
CA LEU A 628 -3.96 -15.02 -12.46
C LEU A 628 -3.55 -13.68 -13.08
N VAL A 629 -4.42 -13.07 -13.90
CA VAL A 629 -4.20 -11.72 -14.43
C VAL A 629 -4.11 -10.73 -13.28
N ASN A 630 -5.01 -10.79 -12.28
CA ASN A 630 -4.98 -9.90 -11.12
C ASN A 630 -3.73 -10.11 -10.25
N ILE A 631 -3.29 -11.36 -10.05
CA ILE A 631 -2.02 -11.69 -9.37
C ILE A 631 -0.84 -11.11 -10.16
N THR A 632 -0.87 -11.20 -11.49
CA THR A 632 0.15 -10.62 -12.37
C THR A 632 0.19 -9.10 -12.26
N LYS A 633 -0.96 -8.42 -12.25
CA LYS A 633 -1.04 -6.98 -11.99
C LYS A 633 -0.45 -6.63 -10.62
N ALA A 634 -0.78 -7.40 -9.59
CA ALA A 634 -0.34 -7.16 -8.22
C ALA A 634 1.15 -7.46 -7.97
N LEU A 635 1.75 -8.44 -8.66
CA LEU A 635 3.16 -8.80 -8.49
C LEU A 635 4.10 -8.09 -9.48
N ILE A 636 3.71 -8.03 -10.75
CA ILE A 636 4.58 -7.55 -11.84
C ILE A 636 4.33 -6.07 -12.11
N LEU A 637 3.09 -5.69 -12.47
CA LEU A 637 2.81 -4.28 -12.84
C LEU A 637 3.03 -3.33 -11.67
N SER A 638 2.63 -3.68 -10.44
CA SER A 638 2.87 -2.83 -9.26
C SER A 638 4.35 -2.51 -9.05
N LYS A 639 5.25 -3.44 -9.38
CA LYS A 639 6.70 -3.25 -9.27
C LYS A 639 7.26 -2.37 -10.39
N ILE A 640 6.68 -2.46 -11.59
CA ILE A 640 7.02 -1.59 -12.73
C ILE A 640 6.51 -0.17 -12.48
N ASP A 641 5.25 -0.02 -12.05
CA ASP A 641 4.59 1.28 -11.89
C ASP A 641 5.30 2.20 -10.89
N TYR A 642 5.96 1.64 -9.88
CA TYR A 642 6.70 2.42 -8.88
C TYR A 642 7.84 3.22 -9.53
N GLY A 643 7.64 4.54 -9.66
CA GLY A 643 8.61 5.45 -10.28
C GLY A 643 8.57 5.52 -11.80
N LEU A 644 7.62 4.82 -12.47
CA LEU A 644 7.60 4.71 -13.94
C LEU A 644 7.47 6.07 -14.64
N ALA A 645 6.78 7.05 -14.06
CA ALA A 645 6.71 8.40 -14.62
C ALA A 645 8.10 9.06 -14.76
N ILE A 646 9.04 8.71 -13.87
CA ILE A 646 10.42 9.23 -13.86
C ILE A 646 11.30 8.40 -14.81
N TYR A 647 11.49 7.11 -14.52
CA TYR A 647 12.46 6.31 -15.27
C TYR A 647 11.92 5.77 -16.61
N GLY A 648 10.60 5.75 -16.81
CA GLY A 648 9.97 5.15 -17.99
C GLY A 648 10.30 5.86 -19.31
N HIS A 649 10.78 7.10 -19.24
CA HIS A 649 11.23 7.89 -20.39
C HIS A 649 12.74 7.74 -20.70
N CYS A 650 13.41 6.76 -20.08
CA CYS A 650 14.80 6.44 -20.41
C CYS A 650 14.95 5.88 -21.84
N ALA A 651 16.19 5.63 -22.26
CA ALA A 651 16.47 5.08 -23.59
C ALA A 651 15.70 3.77 -23.84
N LYS A 652 15.22 3.56 -25.07
CA LYS A 652 14.44 2.37 -25.45
C LYS A 652 15.18 1.07 -25.12
N SER A 653 16.50 1.02 -25.26
CA SER A 653 17.33 -0.14 -24.91
C SER A 653 17.28 -0.49 -23.42
N HIS A 654 17.15 0.50 -22.53
CA HIS A 654 17.10 0.29 -21.08
C HIS A 654 15.72 -0.18 -20.62
N ILE A 655 14.64 0.49 -21.05
CA ILE A 655 13.28 0.11 -20.66
C ILE A 655 12.89 -1.28 -21.21
N LYS A 656 13.42 -1.66 -22.38
CA LYS A 656 13.26 -2.99 -22.98
C LYS A 656 13.75 -4.13 -22.06
N LEU A 657 14.64 -3.86 -21.10
CA LEU A 657 15.06 -4.86 -20.10
C LEU A 657 13.88 -5.41 -19.28
N LEU A 658 12.82 -4.61 -19.11
CA LEU A 658 11.60 -4.99 -18.40
C LEU A 658 10.62 -5.78 -19.26
N TYR A 659 10.74 -5.69 -20.59
CA TYR A 659 9.76 -6.26 -21.53
C TYR A 659 9.77 -7.78 -21.44
N ALA A 660 10.95 -8.42 -21.46
CA ALA A 660 11.05 -9.87 -21.43
C ALA A 660 10.34 -10.53 -20.22
N PRO A 661 10.62 -10.16 -18.95
CA PRO A 661 9.91 -10.75 -17.81
C PRO A 661 8.43 -10.36 -17.77
N TYR A 662 8.07 -9.14 -18.22
CA TYR A 662 6.68 -8.70 -18.28
C TYR A 662 5.86 -9.47 -19.31
N HIS A 663 6.37 -9.62 -20.53
CA HIS A 663 5.73 -10.35 -21.63
C HIS A 663 5.63 -11.84 -21.30
N ALA A 664 6.66 -12.42 -20.67
CA ALA A 664 6.58 -13.79 -20.17
C ALA A 664 5.47 -13.95 -19.13
N ALA A 665 5.29 -12.99 -18.22
CA ALA A 665 4.21 -13.01 -17.25
C ALA A 665 2.83 -12.87 -17.91
N ALA A 666 2.69 -11.97 -18.89
CA ALA A 666 1.45 -11.76 -19.64
C ALA A 666 1.02 -13.04 -20.39
N ARG A 667 1.96 -13.73 -21.04
CA ARG A 667 1.68 -15.03 -21.69
C ARG A 667 1.31 -16.09 -20.67
N SER A 668 2.05 -16.17 -19.56
CA SER A 668 1.83 -17.16 -18.51
C SER A 668 0.46 -17.01 -17.85
N CYS A 669 0.01 -15.78 -17.56
CA CYS A 669 -1.24 -15.57 -16.83
C CYS A 669 -2.49 -16.00 -17.61
N ILE A 670 -2.45 -15.96 -18.94
CA ILE A 670 -3.51 -16.52 -19.82
C ILE A 670 -3.15 -17.90 -20.39
N ARG A 671 -2.00 -18.47 -19.99
CA ARG A 671 -1.49 -19.78 -20.45
C ARG A 671 -1.28 -19.87 -21.98
N ALA A 672 -0.95 -18.74 -22.59
CA ALA A 672 -0.51 -18.66 -23.98
C ALA A 672 0.89 -19.28 -24.14
N PHE A 673 1.28 -19.59 -25.37
CA PHE A 673 2.61 -20.13 -25.65
C PHE A 673 3.68 -19.06 -25.44
N PRO A 674 4.94 -19.44 -25.10
CA PRO A 674 6.04 -18.50 -24.97
C PRO A 674 6.27 -17.62 -26.20
N THR A 675 5.92 -18.13 -27.39
CA THR A 675 6.04 -17.46 -28.70
C THR A 675 4.81 -16.64 -29.09
N SER A 676 3.72 -16.65 -28.31
CA SER A 676 2.49 -15.91 -28.65
C SER A 676 2.73 -14.41 -28.89
N PRO A 677 2.12 -13.79 -29.91
CA PRO A 677 2.32 -12.40 -30.25
C PRO A 677 1.88 -11.52 -29.08
N ILE A 678 2.69 -10.53 -28.75
CA ILE A 678 2.52 -9.80 -27.49
C ILE A 678 1.30 -8.88 -27.51
N ILE A 679 1.01 -8.21 -28.63
CA ILE A 679 -0.13 -7.28 -28.73
C ILE A 679 -1.47 -8.01 -28.48
N PRO A 680 -1.78 -9.14 -29.16
CA PRO A 680 -2.96 -9.96 -28.87
C PRO A 680 -2.97 -10.50 -27.44
N THR A 681 -1.82 -10.97 -26.94
CA THR A 681 -1.70 -11.49 -25.57
C THR A 681 -2.06 -10.42 -24.53
N LEU A 682 -1.57 -9.20 -24.70
CA LEU A 682 -1.82 -8.08 -23.79
C LEU A 682 -3.30 -7.66 -23.85
N SER A 683 -3.88 -7.54 -25.04
CA SER A 683 -5.30 -7.23 -25.24
C SER A 683 -6.20 -8.32 -24.61
N GLU A 684 -5.93 -9.59 -24.89
CA GLU A 684 -6.65 -10.75 -24.36
C GLU A 684 -6.60 -10.80 -22.82
N ALA A 685 -5.45 -10.48 -22.24
CA ALA A 685 -5.28 -10.41 -20.79
C ALA A 685 -5.86 -9.11 -20.15
N GLY A 686 -6.14 -8.08 -20.95
CA GLY A 686 -6.46 -6.73 -20.43
C GLY A 686 -5.30 -6.10 -19.67
N LEU A 687 -4.09 -6.22 -20.23
CA LEU A 687 -2.83 -5.70 -19.70
C LEU A 687 -2.29 -4.62 -20.66
N PRO A 688 -1.86 -3.44 -20.17
CA PRO A 688 -1.34 -2.38 -21.03
C PRO A 688 0.12 -2.62 -21.41
N ASN A 689 0.57 -2.18 -22.59
CA ASN A 689 2.00 -2.19 -22.87
C ASN A 689 2.74 -1.15 -21.97
N ILE A 690 4.06 -1.31 -21.79
CA ILE A 690 4.84 -0.46 -20.88
C ILE A 690 4.88 1.01 -21.34
N VAL A 691 4.80 1.28 -22.65
CA VAL A 691 4.78 2.65 -23.18
C VAL A 691 3.48 3.35 -22.80
N GLN A 692 2.33 2.74 -23.10
CA GLN A 692 1.01 3.20 -22.67
C GLN A 692 0.95 3.39 -21.15
N ARG A 693 1.55 2.46 -20.40
CA ARG A 693 1.64 2.55 -18.94
C ARG A 693 2.49 3.72 -18.46
N THR A 694 3.57 4.04 -19.17
CA THR A 694 4.43 5.20 -18.88
C THR A 694 3.68 6.51 -19.12
N THR A 695 3.00 6.64 -20.26
CA THR A 695 2.15 7.81 -20.56
C THR A 695 1.05 7.96 -19.52
N ARG A 696 0.37 6.87 -19.15
CA ARG A 696 -0.67 6.88 -18.10
C ARG A 696 -0.15 7.34 -16.74
N ASN A 697 1.00 6.83 -16.30
CA ASN A 697 1.60 7.25 -15.02
C ASN A 697 2.04 8.72 -15.05
N THR A 698 2.46 9.23 -16.21
CA THR A 698 2.83 10.64 -16.38
C THR A 698 1.60 11.55 -16.36
N MET A 699 0.54 11.20 -17.10
CA MET A 699 -0.73 11.92 -17.10
C MET A 699 -1.41 11.91 -15.73
N ALA A 700 -1.30 10.81 -14.97
CA ALA A 700 -1.84 10.71 -13.61
C ALA A 700 -1.22 11.71 -12.62
N LEU A 701 -0.07 12.32 -12.96
CA LEU A 701 0.54 13.39 -12.15
C LEU A 701 -0.10 14.77 -12.42
N ILE A 702 -0.75 14.98 -13.56
CA ILE A 702 -1.27 16.30 -13.96
C ILE A 702 -2.19 16.92 -12.89
N PRO A 703 -3.23 16.24 -12.37
CA PRO A 703 -4.09 16.84 -11.34
C PRO A 703 -3.29 17.30 -10.12
N LYS A 704 -2.28 16.51 -9.73
CA LYS A 704 -1.41 16.79 -8.58
C LYS A 704 -0.44 17.95 -8.82
N LEU A 705 0.03 18.12 -10.05
CA LEU A 705 0.88 19.25 -10.46
C LEU A 705 0.07 20.54 -10.64
N LEU A 706 -1.25 20.43 -10.82
CA LEU A 706 -2.13 21.61 -10.85
C LEU A 706 -2.61 21.99 -9.44
N ASN A 707 -2.87 21.00 -8.57
CA ASN A 707 -3.28 21.19 -7.18
C ASN A 707 -2.17 20.76 -6.21
N ILE A 708 -1.13 21.60 -6.12
CA ILE A 708 0.09 21.27 -5.38
C ILE A 708 -0.11 21.58 -3.89
N ARG A 709 0.32 20.67 -3.02
CA ARG A 709 0.24 20.85 -1.55
C ARG A 709 1.54 21.27 -0.89
N ASN A 710 2.67 21.14 -1.60
CA ASN A 710 3.99 21.47 -1.09
C ASN A 710 4.53 22.74 -1.75
N LYS A 711 4.96 23.72 -0.94
CA LYS A 711 5.43 25.03 -1.41
C LYS A 711 6.66 24.94 -2.33
N LEU A 712 7.61 24.04 -2.06
CA LEU A 712 8.83 23.90 -2.88
C LEU A 712 8.51 23.35 -4.26
N LEU A 713 7.71 22.28 -4.30
CA LEU A 713 7.26 21.71 -5.56
C LEU A 713 6.43 22.71 -6.36
N PHE A 714 5.59 23.52 -5.70
CA PHE A 714 4.81 24.58 -6.34
C PHE A 714 5.69 25.59 -7.07
N VAL A 715 6.75 26.08 -6.41
CA VAL A 715 7.71 27.00 -7.03
C VAL A 715 8.38 26.36 -8.25
N GLN A 716 8.80 25.09 -8.15
CA GLN A 716 9.42 24.41 -9.29
C GLN A 716 8.45 24.22 -10.47
N VAL A 717 7.20 23.85 -10.20
CA VAL A 717 6.18 23.67 -11.26
C VAL A 717 5.85 25.00 -11.93
N LYS A 718 5.73 26.10 -11.18
CA LYS A 718 5.52 27.44 -11.74
C LYS A 718 6.68 27.84 -12.66
N ASN A 719 7.92 27.63 -12.21
CA ASN A 719 9.12 27.90 -13.02
C ASN A 719 9.19 27.00 -14.27
N ALA A 720 8.80 25.74 -14.16
CA ALA A 720 8.76 24.80 -15.28
C ALA A 720 7.73 25.22 -16.34
N LEU A 721 6.57 25.73 -15.93
CA LEU A 721 5.51 26.19 -16.83
C LEU A 721 5.99 27.35 -17.72
N SER A 722 6.79 28.26 -17.16
CA SER A 722 7.39 29.37 -17.94
C SER A 722 8.45 28.92 -18.95
N ASN A 723 9.06 27.74 -18.76
CA ASN A 723 10.24 27.28 -19.51
C ASN A 723 10.01 26.01 -20.36
N LEU A 724 8.77 25.74 -20.78
CA LEU A 724 8.41 24.50 -21.48
C LEU A 724 9.21 24.24 -22.78
N LYS A 725 9.67 25.28 -23.48
CA LYS A 725 10.27 25.17 -24.82
C LYS A 725 11.79 24.90 -24.85
N ASN A 726 12.51 25.00 -23.71
CA ASN A 726 13.97 25.17 -23.71
C ASN A 726 14.80 24.02 -23.10
N ILE A 727 14.32 22.76 -23.09
CA ILE A 727 15.01 21.68 -22.36
C ILE A 727 15.26 20.43 -23.23
N LYS A 728 16.54 20.16 -23.57
CA LYS A 728 16.97 18.98 -24.35
C LYS A 728 16.59 17.64 -23.70
N ARG A 729 16.57 17.58 -22.37
CA ARG A 729 16.13 16.41 -21.59
C ARG A 729 15.00 16.82 -20.65
N PRO A 730 13.74 16.77 -21.11
CA PRO A 730 12.62 17.23 -20.31
C PRO A 730 12.41 16.33 -19.10
N SER A 731 12.30 16.97 -17.94
CA SER A 731 11.99 16.33 -16.67
C SER A 731 10.54 15.82 -16.67
N THR A 732 10.20 14.95 -15.72
CA THR A 732 8.85 14.40 -15.57
C THR A 732 7.80 15.50 -15.42
N ILE A 733 8.13 16.57 -14.66
CA ILE A 733 7.27 17.73 -14.48
C ILE A 733 6.99 18.39 -15.84
N ILE A 734 8.02 18.75 -16.62
CA ILE A 734 7.74 19.43 -17.90
C ILE A 734 7.04 18.51 -18.89
N ARG A 735 7.29 17.19 -18.86
CA ARG A 735 6.54 16.23 -19.70
C ARG A 735 5.06 16.23 -19.37
N ALA A 736 4.72 16.15 -18.08
CA ALA A 736 3.32 16.18 -17.64
C ALA A 736 2.64 17.51 -18.00
N LEU A 737 3.32 18.65 -17.80
CA LEU A 737 2.80 19.97 -18.18
C LEU A 737 2.67 20.13 -19.71
N THR A 738 3.60 19.57 -20.49
CA THR A 738 3.52 19.58 -21.96
C THR A 738 2.31 18.78 -22.43
N ILE A 739 2.07 17.60 -21.85
CA ILE A 739 0.88 16.80 -22.13
C ILE A 739 -0.39 17.56 -21.72
N ALA A 740 -0.38 18.25 -20.56
CA ALA A 740 -1.52 19.05 -20.12
C ALA A 740 -1.85 20.16 -21.13
N LYS A 741 -0.82 20.84 -21.67
CA LYS A 741 -0.96 21.83 -22.74
C LYS A 741 -1.50 21.22 -24.04
N GLN A 742 -1.03 20.04 -24.43
CA GLN A 742 -1.53 19.31 -25.61
C GLN A 742 -3.00 18.91 -25.47
N LEU A 743 -3.44 18.58 -24.26
CA LEU A 743 -4.83 18.27 -23.93
C LEU A 743 -5.69 19.53 -23.68
N GLN A 744 -5.15 20.72 -23.96
CA GLN A 744 -5.83 22.01 -23.78
C GLN A 744 -6.39 22.20 -22.35
N ILE A 745 -5.65 21.72 -21.34
CA ILE A 745 -6.00 21.93 -19.94
C ILE A 745 -5.67 23.39 -19.59
N VAL A 746 -6.70 24.22 -19.45
CA VAL A 746 -6.61 25.68 -19.22
C VAL A 746 -6.29 26.03 -17.74
N ALA A 747 -6.07 25.03 -16.89
CA ALA A 747 -5.81 25.23 -15.46
C ALA A 747 -4.39 25.74 -15.17
N THR A 748 -4.29 26.76 -14.30
CA THR A 748 -3.02 27.22 -13.74
C THR A 748 -2.66 26.45 -12.46
N PRO A 749 -1.39 26.04 -12.26
CA PRO A 749 -0.95 25.46 -11.00
C PRO A 749 -1.25 26.38 -9.82
N SER A 750 -1.81 25.81 -8.75
CA SER A 750 -2.14 26.52 -7.52
C SER A 750 -1.62 25.77 -6.29
N LEU A 751 -1.34 26.51 -5.23
CA LEU A 751 -1.06 25.94 -3.92
C LEU A 751 -2.40 25.68 -3.23
N VAL A 752 -2.70 24.42 -2.94
CA VAL A 752 -3.95 24.04 -2.25
C VAL A 752 -3.92 24.59 -0.83
N GLU A 753 -4.97 25.34 -0.48
CA GLU A 753 -5.13 25.90 0.85
C GLU A 753 -5.18 24.81 1.92
N THR A 754 -4.57 25.09 3.07
CA THR A 754 -4.68 24.23 4.24
C THR A 754 -6.07 24.36 4.84
N ALA A 755 -6.66 23.23 5.23
CA ALA A 755 -7.87 23.25 6.05
C ALA A 755 -7.59 23.97 7.37
N VAL A 756 -8.31 25.07 7.62
CA VAL A 756 -8.16 25.87 8.86
C VAL A 756 -9.17 25.48 9.93
N PHE A 757 -10.22 24.73 9.58
CA PHE A 757 -11.20 24.24 10.55
C PHE A 757 -10.63 23.08 11.38
N PRO A 758 -10.91 23.02 12.70
CA PRO A 758 -10.43 21.97 13.59
C PRO A 758 -10.93 20.56 13.21
N PHE A 759 -10.16 19.54 13.56
CA PHE A 759 -10.49 18.11 13.37
C PHE A 759 -11.84 17.69 14.01
N CYS A 760 -12.32 18.43 15.01
CA CYS A 760 -13.57 18.16 15.72
C CYS A 760 -14.75 19.03 15.24
N PHE A 761 -14.53 20.00 14.35
CA PHE A 761 -15.55 20.97 13.99
C PHE A 761 -16.59 20.37 13.04
N LYS A 762 -17.86 20.42 13.44
CA LYS A 762 -19.00 20.09 12.57
C LYS A 762 -19.61 21.38 12.05
N LEU A 763 -19.75 21.47 10.74
CA LEU A 763 -20.41 22.61 10.06
C LEU A 763 -21.93 22.64 10.24
N THR A 764 -22.51 21.82 11.11
CA THR A 764 -23.96 21.60 11.20
C THR A 764 -24.76 22.89 11.44
N SER A 765 -24.19 23.89 12.12
CA SER A 765 -24.83 25.20 12.33
C SER A 765 -24.96 26.04 11.06
N SER A 766 -24.14 25.75 10.05
CA SER A 766 -24.14 26.43 8.74
C SER A 766 -25.04 25.72 7.72
N PHE A 767 -25.83 24.72 8.13
CA PHE A 767 -26.72 23.97 7.22
C PHE A 767 -28.17 23.97 7.71
N ILE A 768 -29.10 24.16 6.78
CA ILE A 768 -30.53 24.05 6.98
C ILE A 768 -31.00 22.79 6.25
N ASN A 769 -31.36 21.75 7.01
CA ASN A 769 -31.65 20.41 6.48
C ASN A 769 -33.14 20.05 6.49
N THR A 770 -34.02 20.95 6.93
CA THR A 770 -35.46 20.70 7.11
C THR A 770 -36.11 20.10 5.87
N LEU A 771 -35.86 20.66 4.69
CA LEU A 771 -36.41 20.17 3.42
C LEU A 771 -35.88 18.80 3.00
N GLN A 772 -34.66 18.42 3.44
CA GLN A 772 -34.02 17.15 3.06
C GLN A 772 -34.67 15.93 3.73
N HIS A 773 -35.44 16.14 4.81
CA HIS A 773 -36.12 15.07 5.53
C HIS A 773 -37.41 14.58 4.84
N HIS A 774 -37.90 15.34 3.85
CA HIS A 774 -39.08 14.97 3.06
C HIS A 774 -38.70 14.09 1.86
N LEU A 775 -39.53 13.10 1.53
CA LEU A 775 -39.32 12.21 0.39
C LEU A 775 -39.79 12.90 -0.89
N LYS A 776 -38.87 13.13 -1.85
CA LYS A 776 -39.19 13.83 -3.12
C LYS A 776 -40.39 13.23 -3.88
N ASN A 777 -40.60 11.93 -3.78
CA ASN A 777 -41.71 11.24 -4.48
C ASN A 777 -43.04 11.27 -3.70
N ALA A 778 -43.04 11.66 -2.43
CA ALA A 778 -44.21 11.58 -1.54
C ALA A 778 -44.69 12.96 -1.04
N THR A 779 -43.94 14.03 -1.34
CA THR A 779 -44.22 15.40 -0.89
C THR A 779 -44.59 16.24 -2.11
N SER A 780 -45.70 16.96 -2.04
CA SER A 780 -46.21 17.76 -3.17
C SER A 780 -45.34 18.99 -3.43
N ASN A 781 -45.35 19.51 -4.67
CA ASN A 781 -44.61 20.73 -4.99
C ASN A 781 -45.09 21.92 -4.14
N SER A 782 -46.41 22.08 -3.95
CA SER A 782 -46.99 23.13 -3.10
C SER A 782 -46.53 23.06 -1.65
N GLU A 783 -46.38 21.86 -1.10
CA GLU A 783 -45.88 21.65 0.27
C GLU A 783 -44.40 22.06 0.40
N TYR A 784 -43.55 21.73 -0.60
CA TYR A 784 -42.17 22.21 -0.62
C TYR A 784 -42.08 23.75 -0.73
N HIS A 785 -42.96 24.38 -1.50
CA HIS A 785 -43.01 25.85 -1.61
C HIS A 785 -43.39 26.48 -0.27
N GLN A 786 -44.41 25.95 0.39
CA GLN A 786 -44.84 26.42 1.71
C GLN A 786 -43.71 26.27 2.73
N LEU A 787 -43.11 25.09 2.86
CA LEU A 787 -42.01 24.84 3.79
C LEU A 787 -40.78 25.72 3.50
N HIS A 788 -40.43 25.91 2.22
CA HIS A 788 -39.34 26.80 1.82
C HIS A 788 -39.62 28.24 2.26
N ASN A 789 -40.83 28.75 2.01
CA ASN A 789 -41.22 30.10 2.41
C ASN A 789 -41.29 30.25 3.94
N GLU A 790 -41.82 29.26 4.67
CA GLU A 790 -41.83 29.25 6.14
C GLU A 790 -40.42 29.30 6.74
N ILE A 791 -39.46 28.58 6.14
CA ILE A 791 -38.06 28.60 6.56
C ILE A 791 -37.43 29.97 6.30
N LEU A 792 -37.67 30.56 5.12
CA LEU A 792 -37.18 31.90 4.81
C LEU A 792 -37.80 32.94 5.75
N ASP A 793 -39.09 32.81 6.06
CA ASP A 793 -39.83 33.70 6.94
C ASP A 793 -39.33 33.64 8.38
N HIS A 794 -38.98 32.45 8.87
CA HIS A 794 -38.31 32.29 10.17
C HIS A 794 -36.93 32.96 10.23
N HIS A 795 -36.29 33.20 9.08
CA HIS A 795 -34.96 33.81 8.99
C HIS A 795 -35.01 35.25 8.42
N LYS A 796 -36.20 35.81 8.14
CA LYS A 796 -36.39 36.99 7.28
C LYS A 796 -35.69 38.27 7.74
N ILE A 797 -35.53 38.51 9.04
CA ILE A 797 -34.98 39.78 9.53
C ILE A 797 -33.45 39.78 9.41
N GLY A 798 -32.97 40.37 8.31
CA GLY A 798 -31.56 40.68 8.07
C GLY A 798 -30.74 39.59 7.38
N TRP A 799 -31.38 38.61 6.72
CA TRP A 799 -30.72 37.60 5.89
C TRP A 799 -31.01 37.79 4.39
N ASP A 800 -29.96 37.93 3.59
CA ASP A 800 -30.05 37.89 2.13
C ASP A 800 -30.23 36.43 1.66
N VAL A 801 -30.87 36.21 0.51
CA VAL A 801 -31.08 34.86 -0.07
C VAL A 801 -30.46 34.79 -1.45
N LEU A 802 -29.59 33.79 -1.65
CA LEU A 802 -28.94 33.47 -2.92
C LEU A 802 -29.35 32.08 -3.38
N TYR A 803 -29.49 31.90 -4.68
CA TYR A 803 -29.71 30.61 -5.33
C TYR A 803 -28.51 30.27 -6.21
N THR A 804 -28.11 29.01 -6.21
CA THR A 804 -26.97 28.52 -6.99
C THR A 804 -27.35 27.30 -7.80
N ASP A 805 -26.88 27.24 -9.05
CA ASP A 805 -26.99 26.03 -9.85
C ASP A 805 -25.78 25.83 -10.78
N GLY A 806 -25.52 24.59 -11.18
CA GLY A 806 -24.47 24.19 -12.10
C GLY A 806 -25.00 23.36 -13.26
N SER A 807 -24.70 23.76 -14.49
CA SER A 807 -25.15 23.09 -15.71
C SER A 807 -24.00 22.45 -16.48
N LYS A 808 -24.29 21.29 -17.10
CA LYS A 808 -23.41 20.64 -18.07
C LYS A 808 -24.21 20.23 -19.30
N SER A 809 -23.79 20.70 -20.45
CA SER A 809 -24.34 20.38 -21.78
C SER A 809 -23.22 19.97 -22.74
N ASP A 810 -23.59 19.69 -23.99
CA ASP A 810 -22.61 19.48 -25.07
C ASP A 810 -21.88 20.79 -25.45
N THR A 811 -22.50 21.95 -25.22
CA THR A 811 -21.95 23.26 -25.52
C THR A 811 -20.95 23.75 -24.48
N GLY A 812 -21.04 23.27 -23.23
CA GLY A 812 -20.12 23.68 -22.18
C GLY A 812 -20.47 23.16 -20.79
N THR A 813 -19.72 23.61 -19.80
CA THR A 813 -20.03 23.43 -18.38
C THR A 813 -19.99 24.81 -17.76
N ALA A 814 -21.01 25.20 -16.99
CA ALA A 814 -21.13 26.54 -16.44
C ALA A 814 -21.92 26.52 -15.15
N PHE A 815 -21.89 27.62 -14.40
CA PHE A 815 -22.66 27.77 -13.18
C PHE A 815 -23.21 29.19 -13.05
N ALA A 816 -24.24 29.34 -12.22
CA ALA A 816 -24.79 30.65 -11.91
C ALA A 816 -25.12 30.80 -10.41
N VAL A 817 -25.09 32.05 -9.97
CA VAL A 817 -25.55 32.50 -8.66
C VAL A 817 -26.47 33.69 -8.88
N THR A 818 -27.67 33.64 -8.31
CA THR A 818 -28.68 34.71 -8.43
C THR A 818 -29.19 35.08 -7.04
N ASN A 819 -29.68 36.31 -6.88
CA ASN A 819 -30.40 36.71 -5.67
C ASN A 819 -31.89 36.37 -5.76
N ILE A 820 -32.64 36.61 -4.69
CA ILE A 820 -34.09 36.36 -4.63
C ILE A 820 -34.92 37.14 -5.66
N LEU A 821 -34.42 38.29 -6.14
CA LEU A 821 -35.07 39.10 -7.18
C LEU A 821 -34.72 38.62 -8.61
N GLY A 822 -33.90 37.58 -8.73
CA GLY A 822 -33.42 37.05 -10.02
C GLY A 822 -32.24 37.82 -10.63
N ALA A 823 -31.66 38.80 -9.92
CA ALA A 823 -30.47 39.48 -10.39
C ALA A 823 -29.27 38.52 -10.39
N THR A 824 -28.51 38.52 -11.50
CA THR A 824 -27.34 37.66 -11.66
C THR A 824 -26.17 38.21 -10.86
N ILE A 825 -25.67 37.43 -9.91
CA ILE A 825 -24.43 37.72 -9.17
C ILE A 825 -23.23 37.11 -9.90
N ALA A 826 -23.38 35.88 -10.36
CA ALA A 826 -22.37 35.18 -11.16
C ALA A 826 -23.06 34.33 -12.23
N ALA A 827 -22.44 34.26 -13.41
CA ALA A 827 -22.87 33.39 -14.52
C ALA A 827 -21.62 33.04 -15.34
N TYR A 828 -20.83 32.09 -14.85
CA TYR A 828 -19.49 31.82 -15.35
C TYR A 828 -19.41 30.47 -16.05
N SER A 829 -18.61 30.39 -17.11
CA SER A 829 -18.25 29.12 -17.73
C SER A 829 -17.08 28.48 -17.01
N LEU A 830 -17.00 27.16 -17.11
CA LEU A 830 -15.89 26.31 -16.67
C LEU A 830 -15.30 25.60 -17.89
N PRO A 831 -14.08 25.05 -17.77
CA PRO A 831 -13.52 24.22 -18.83
C PRO A 831 -14.48 23.08 -19.20
N SER A 832 -14.65 22.80 -20.49
CA SER A 832 -15.63 21.83 -21.01
C SER A 832 -15.46 20.40 -20.48
N TYR A 833 -14.27 20.06 -19.96
CA TYR A 833 -14.00 18.78 -19.34
C TYR A 833 -14.54 18.66 -17.90
N CYS A 834 -15.00 19.75 -17.27
CA CYS A 834 -15.55 19.73 -15.92
C CYS A 834 -16.85 18.92 -15.85
N SER A 835 -17.16 18.40 -14.66
CA SER A 835 -18.40 17.67 -14.40
C SER A 835 -19.47 18.59 -13.82
N ALA A 836 -20.74 18.15 -13.89
CA ALA A 836 -21.85 18.85 -13.23
C ALA A 836 -21.57 19.09 -11.74
N PHE A 837 -21.03 18.09 -11.04
CA PHE A 837 -20.56 18.23 -9.65
C PHE A 837 -19.60 19.42 -9.46
N THR A 838 -18.66 19.61 -10.37
CA THR A 838 -17.70 20.72 -10.29
C THR A 838 -18.39 22.06 -10.54
N ALA A 839 -19.37 22.12 -11.44
CA ALA A 839 -20.18 23.31 -11.67
C ALA A 839 -20.98 23.68 -10.42
N GLU A 840 -21.70 22.73 -9.84
CA GLU A 840 -22.47 22.89 -8.60
C GLU A 840 -21.58 23.35 -7.43
N ALA A 841 -20.41 22.70 -7.25
CA ALA A 841 -19.46 23.08 -6.21
C ALA A 841 -18.82 24.46 -6.45
N ALA A 842 -18.60 24.85 -7.71
CA ALA A 842 -18.12 26.18 -8.05
C ALA A 842 -19.18 27.26 -7.80
N ALA A 843 -20.45 26.97 -8.10
CA ALA A 843 -21.58 27.84 -7.78
C ALA A 843 -21.67 28.14 -6.28
N LEU A 844 -21.59 27.09 -5.46
CA LEU A 844 -21.55 27.20 -4.00
C LEU A 844 -20.31 27.96 -3.50
N LEU A 845 -19.14 27.73 -4.09
CA LEU A 845 -17.94 28.50 -3.74
C LEU A 845 -18.11 29.98 -4.02
N GLU A 846 -18.63 30.34 -5.19
CA GLU A 846 -18.84 31.74 -5.58
C GLU A 846 -19.87 32.43 -4.69
N ALA A 847 -20.98 31.75 -4.39
CA ALA A 847 -21.99 32.28 -3.46
C ALA A 847 -21.43 32.50 -2.05
N VAL A 848 -20.66 31.54 -1.52
CA VAL A 848 -20.03 31.65 -0.20
C VAL A 848 -18.96 32.76 -0.19
N LEU A 849 -18.20 32.92 -1.27
CA LEU A 849 -17.23 34.02 -1.42
C LEU A 849 -17.93 35.38 -1.43
N PHE A 850 -18.98 35.52 -2.25
CA PHE A 850 -19.79 36.73 -2.33
C PHE A 850 -20.35 37.11 -0.96
N SER A 851 -21.01 36.18 -0.27
CA SER A 851 -21.56 36.41 1.07
C SER A 851 -20.49 36.80 2.08
N SER A 852 -19.32 36.15 2.05
CA SER A 852 -18.22 36.47 2.97
C SER A 852 -17.64 37.86 2.75
N GLN A 853 -17.62 38.36 1.51
CA GLN A 853 -17.12 39.70 1.17
C GLN A 853 -18.10 40.81 1.56
N HIS A 854 -19.41 40.57 1.40
CA HIS A 854 -20.45 41.55 1.73
C HIS A 854 -20.75 41.64 3.24
N GLY A 855 -20.38 40.61 4.01
CA GLY A 855 -20.43 40.62 5.48
C GLY A 855 -21.84 40.57 6.10
N ARG A 856 -22.89 40.60 5.27
CA ARG A 856 -24.31 40.40 5.64
C ARG A 856 -24.60 38.94 5.95
N LYS A 857 -25.70 38.67 6.68
CA LYS A 857 -26.14 37.29 6.89
C LYS A 857 -26.77 36.79 5.58
N THR A 858 -26.46 35.58 5.14
CA THR A 858 -26.92 35.05 3.85
C THR A 858 -27.31 33.58 3.95
N ILE A 859 -28.45 33.24 3.35
CA ILE A 859 -28.89 31.87 3.08
C ILE A 859 -28.59 31.56 1.62
N ILE A 860 -27.85 30.48 1.38
CA ILE A 860 -27.49 30.00 0.04
C ILE A 860 -28.28 28.72 -0.23
N CYS A 861 -29.21 28.81 -1.16
CA CYS A 861 -30.07 27.72 -1.61
C CYS A 861 -29.40 26.98 -2.78
N SER A 862 -29.26 25.66 -2.66
CA SER A 862 -28.72 24.81 -3.73
C SER A 862 -29.44 23.48 -3.77
N ASP A 863 -29.75 22.98 -4.97
CA ASP A 863 -30.31 21.65 -5.15
C ASP A 863 -29.26 20.54 -5.25
N SER A 864 -27.98 20.91 -5.29
CA SER A 864 -26.85 19.97 -5.31
C SER A 864 -26.66 19.27 -3.97
N LYS A 865 -27.40 18.19 -3.78
CA LYS A 865 -27.18 17.26 -2.67
C LYS A 865 -25.74 16.72 -2.68
N SER A 866 -25.18 16.47 -3.86
CA SER A 866 -23.86 15.90 -4.02
C SER A 866 -22.74 16.83 -3.55
N ALA A 867 -22.83 18.13 -3.85
CA ALA A 867 -21.88 19.14 -3.36
C ALA A 867 -22.04 19.39 -1.86
N ILE A 868 -23.28 19.45 -1.35
CA ILE A 868 -23.56 19.60 0.09
C ILE A 868 -23.01 18.41 0.89
N GLU A 869 -23.25 17.17 0.46
CA GLU A 869 -22.68 15.97 1.08
C GLU A 869 -21.14 15.98 1.03
N ALA A 870 -20.56 16.47 -0.06
CA ALA A 870 -19.11 16.62 -0.16
C ALA A 870 -18.55 17.63 0.85
N ILE A 871 -19.25 18.76 1.09
CA ILE A 871 -18.89 19.77 2.11
C ILE A 871 -19.02 19.20 3.52
N LEU A 872 -20.10 18.45 3.81
CA LEU A 872 -20.33 17.81 5.11
C LEU A 872 -19.33 16.68 5.38
N CYS A 873 -18.82 16.02 4.34
CA CYS A 873 -17.83 14.97 4.46
C CYS A 873 -16.44 15.53 4.80
N GLN A 874 -16.08 15.55 6.09
CA GLN A 874 -14.76 16.00 6.57
C GLN A 874 -13.57 15.29 5.89
N SER A 875 -13.75 14.05 5.44
CA SER A 875 -12.71 13.27 4.76
C SER A 875 -12.47 13.67 3.31
N ASN A 876 -13.42 14.38 2.68
CA ASN A 876 -13.25 14.92 1.34
C ASN A 876 -12.16 16.00 1.37
N GLU A 877 -11.22 15.97 0.41
CA GLU A 877 -10.12 16.94 0.33
C GLU A 877 -10.02 17.61 -1.04
N THR A 878 -11.14 17.65 -1.78
CA THR A 878 -11.21 18.38 -3.04
C THR A 878 -10.95 19.87 -2.77
N PRO A 879 -10.06 20.54 -3.52
CA PRO A 879 -9.67 21.93 -3.22
C PRO A 879 -10.83 22.91 -3.10
N ILE A 880 -11.81 22.87 -4.03
CA ILE A 880 -13.03 23.71 -4.00
C ILE A 880 -13.78 23.50 -2.67
N ILE A 881 -13.96 22.25 -2.26
CA ILE A 881 -14.65 21.88 -1.02
C ILE A 881 -13.87 22.29 0.23
N ILE A 882 -12.53 22.27 0.22
CA ILE A 882 -11.71 22.81 1.32
C ILE A 882 -11.94 24.32 1.44
N LYS A 883 -11.92 25.05 0.32
CA LYS A 883 -12.16 26.50 0.32
C LYS A 883 -13.53 26.86 0.87
N ILE A 884 -14.59 26.19 0.40
CA ILE A 884 -15.96 26.40 0.92
C ILE A 884 -15.98 26.20 2.44
N ARG A 885 -15.45 25.09 2.94
CA ARG A 885 -15.43 24.80 4.38
C ARG A 885 -14.62 25.82 5.18
N ASN A 886 -13.48 26.28 4.66
CA ASN A 886 -12.67 27.30 5.31
C ASN A 886 -13.47 28.62 5.47
N ILE A 887 -14.18 29.05 4.42
CA ILE A 887 -14.98 30.28 4.45
C ILE A 887 -16.21 30.12 5.36
N LEU A 888 -16.91 28.99 5.29
CA LEU A 888 -18.04 28.70 6.19
C LEU A 888 -17.59 28.66 7.65
N PHE A 889 -16.43 28.07 7.94
CA PHE A 889 -15.86 28.04 9.29
C PHE A 889 -15.51 29.44 9.81
N GLN A 890 -15.11 30.36 8.93
CA GLN A 890 -14.86 31.77 9.31
C GLN A 890 -16.15 32.56 9.50
N ASN A 891 -17.28 32.07 8.98
CA ASN A 891 -18.56 32.79 8.92
C ASN A 891 -19.75 31.96 9.47
N THR A 892 -19.52 31.13 10.49
CA THR A 892 -20.49 30.10 10.93
C THR A 892 -21.87 30.64 11.30
N ASN A 893 -21.94 31.89 11.77
CA ASN A 893 -23.17 32.54 12.21
C ASN A 893 -23.76 33.50 11.16
N LYS A 894 -23.09 33.66 10.01
CA LYS A 894 -23.47 34.59 8.94
C LYS A 894 -23.88 33.87 7.66
N ILE A 895 -23.30 32.72 7.36
CA ILE A 895 -23.60 31.99 6.12
C ILE A 895 -24.26 30.66 6.47
N LYS A 896 -25.45 30.42 5.89
CA LYS A 896 -26.17 29.16 5.96
C LYS A 896 -26.36 28.60 4.56
N ILE A 897 -26.22 27.29 4.38
CA ILE A 897 -26.53 26.57 3.15
C ILE A 897 -27.81 25.78 3.37
N MET A 898 -28.79 25.96 2.49
CA MET A 898 -30.04 25.23 2.48
C MET A 898 -30.12 24.35 1.24
N TRP A 899 -30.41 23.06 1.44
CA TRP A 899 -30.74 22.20 0.31
C TRP A 899 -32.17 22.48 -0.15
N VAL A 900 -32.40 22.61 -1.46
CA VAL A 900 -33.73 22.73 -2.07
C VAL A 900 -33.96 21.62 -3.12
N PRO A 901 -35.20 21.18 -3.38
CA PRO A 901 -35.45 20.19 -4.42
C PRO A 901 -35.33 20.81 -5.82
N ALA A 902 -34.66 20.10 -6.74
CA ALA A 902 -34.59 20.50 -8.15
C ALA A 902 -35.94 20.31 -8.89
N HIS A 903 -36.25 21.23 -9.81
CA HIS A 903 -37.37 21.16 -10.78
C HIS A 903 -38.77 21.05 -10.18
N ILE A 904 -39.01 21.78 -9.09
CA ILE A 904 -40.33 21.84 -8.44
C ILE A 904 -40.95 23.24 -8.48
N GLY A 905 -40.33 24.19 -9.19
CA GLY A 905 -40.89 25.54 -9.39
C GLY A 905 -40.51 26.57 -8.31
N ILE A 906 -39.49 26.31 -7.48
CA ILE A 906 -38.94 27.35 -6.59
C ILE A 906 -38.28 28.40 -7.47
N GLN A 907 -38.93 29.57 -7.62
CA GLN A 907 -38.59 30.59 -8.62
C GLN A 907 -37.09 30.95 -8.65
N GLY A 908 -36.47 31.17 -7.49
CA GLY A 908 -35.02 31.48 -7.44
C GLY A 908 -34.12 30.36 -7.95
N ASN A 909 -34.45 29.09 -7.67
CA ASN A 909 -33.69 27.93 -8.16
C ASN A 909 -33.86 27.76 -9.67
N GLU A 910 -35.08 27.90 -10.19
CA GLU A 910 -35.34 27.79 -11.63
C GLU A 910 -34.65 28.93 -12.41
N ILE A 911 -34.57 30.14 -11.85
CA ILE A 911 -33.81 31.25 -12.45
C ILE A 911 -32.32 30.94 -12.46
N ALA A 912 -31.76 30.41 -11.37
CA ALA A 912 -30.36 30.01 -11.32
C ALA A 912 -30.04 28.91 -12.34
N ASP A 913 -30.89 27.88 -12.47
CA ASP A 913 -30.74 26.81 -13.48
C ASP A 913 -30.80 27.34 -14.91
N LYS A 914 -31.80 28.17 -15.22
CA LYS A 914 -31.90 28.82 -16.53
C LYS A 914 -30.65 29.65 -16.85
N ARG A 915 -30.15 30.40 -15.86
CA ARG A 915 -28.97 31.25 -16.05
C ARG A 915 -27.68 30.42 -16.20
N ALA A 916 -27.54 29.31 -15.47
CA ALA A 916 -26.41 28.39 -15.60
C ALA A 916 -26.40 27.72 -16.99
N LYS A 917 -27.56 27.33 -17.53
CA LYS A 917 -27.69 26.84 -18.91
C LYS A 917 -27.29 27.88 -19.94
N GLN A 918 -27.75 29.13 -19.79
CA GLN A 918 -27.35 30.25 -20.67
C GLN A 918 -25.84 30.55 -20.59
N ALA A 919 -25.24 30.46 -19.41
CA ALA A 919 -23.80 30.70 -19.22
C ALA A 919 -22.91 29.66 -19.91
N CYS A 920 -23.47 28.53 -20.38
CA CYS A 920 -22.71 27.58 -21.20
C CYS A 920 -22.36 28.16 -22.58
N SER A 921 -23.20 29.01 -23.15
CA SER A 921 -22.99 29.67 -24.45
C SER A 921 -22.54 31.13 -24.29
N GLU A 922 -23.12 31.85 -23.32
CA GLU A 922 -22.89 33.28 -23.10
C GLU A 922 -22.46 33.55 -21.64
N PRO A 923 -21.24 33.13 -21.26
CA PRO A 923 -20.73 33.37 -19.92
C PRO A 923 -20.31 34.82 -19.72
N LEU A 924 -20.53 35.36 -18.52
CA LEU A 924 -19.97 36.64 -18.10
C LEU A 924 -18.45 36.56 -17.89
N TYR A 925 -17.95 35.39 -17.47
CA TYR A 925 -16.54 35.16 -17.19
C TYR A 925 -16.18 33.67 -17.35
N VAL A 926 -14.91 33.38 -17.57
CA VAL A 926 -14.37 32.00 -17.66
C VAL A 926 -13.61 31.67 -16.38
N SER A 927 -14.20 30.83 -15.52
CA SER A 927 -13.57 30.40 -14.28
C SER A 927 -12.61 29.22 -14.49
N GLY A 928 -11.45 29.26 -13.84
CA GLY A 928 -10.43 28.21 -13.89
C GLY A 928 -10.65 27.05 -12.91
N HIS A 929 -11.83 26.92 -12.29
CA HIS A 929 -12.11 25.87 -11.31
C HIS A 929 -12.24 24.48 -11.94
N PHE A 930 -11.69 23.47 -11.26
CA PHE A 930 -11.80 22.06 -11.66
C PHE A 930 -11.64 21.13 -10.45
N ALA A 931 -12.16 19.91 -10.55
CA ALA A 931 -11.85 18.83 -9.62
C ALA A 931 -10.76 17.90 -10.19
N ASP A 932 -9.93 17.31 -9.32
CA ASP A 932 -8.91 16.32 -9.73
C ASP A 932 -9.50 15.16 -10.56
N LYS A 933 -10.77 14.83 -10.29
CA LYS A 933 -11.49 13.77 -10.99
C LYS A 933 -11.79 14.14 -12.45
N ASP A 934 -12.05 15.42 -12.74
CA ASP A 934 -12.31 15.91 -14.10
C ASP A 934 -11.07 15.70 -14.99
N ILE A 935 -9.90 16.12 -14.50
CA ILE A 935 -8.62 15.93 -15.20
C ILE A 935 -8.28 14.45 -15.35
N LYS A 936 -8.56 13.61 -14.34
CA LYS A 936 -8.38 12.16 -14.44
C LYS A 936 -9.27 11.55 -15.51
N ASN A 937 -10.53 11.99 -15.61
CA ASN A 937 -11.46 11.51 -16.63
C ASN A 937 -11.01 11.93 -18.02
N LEU A 938 -10.61 13.19 -18.21
CA LEU A 938 -10.08 13.71 -19.47
C LEU A 938 -8.84 12.93 -19.91
N THR A 939 -7.86 12.75 -19.02
CA THR A 939 -6.62 12.01 -19.35
C THR A 939 -6.90 10.53 -19.64
N ASN A 940 -7.84 9.90 -18.94
CA ASN A 940 -8.26 8.52 -19.25
C ASN A 940 -8.97 8.44 -20.62
N LYS A 941 -9.81 9.43 -20.98
CA LYS A 941 -10.45 9.52 -22.29
C LYS A 941 -9.39 9.64 -23.39
N ALA A 942 -8.46 10.58 -23.28
CA ALA A 942 -7.38 10.76 -24.25
C ALA A 942 -6.51 9.50 -24.44
N LEU A 943 -6.23 8.77 -23.35
CA LEU A 943 -5.53 7.47 -23.44
C LEU A 943 -6.35 6.40 -24.15
N SER A 944 -7.67 6.39 -23.91
CA SER A 944 -8.61 5.49 -24.56
C SER A 944 -8.69 5.78 -26.06
N ASP A 945 -8.85 7.04 -26.44
CA ASP A 945 -8.94 7.48 -27.84
C ASP A 945 -7.65 7.14 -28.60
N LYS A 946 -6.49 7.39 -27.98
CA LYS A 946 -5.19 6.99 -28.53
C LYS A 946 -5.10 5.48 -28.71
N PHE A 947 -5.55 4.69 -27.73
CA PHE A 947 -5.57 3.23 -27.84
C PHE A 947 -6.49 2.75 -28.97
N ILE A 948 -7.69 3.33 -29.09
CA ILE A 948 -8.66 3.00 -30.14
C ILE A 948 -8.04 3.27 -31.52
N ASN A 949 -7.37 4.41 -31.70
CA ASN A 949 -6.68 4.73 -32.95
C ASN A 949 -5.55 3.74 -33.25
N GLU A 950 -4.70 3.42 -32.27
CA GLU A 950 -3.64 2.40 -32.39
C GLU A 950 -4.23 1.01 -32.74
N TRP A 951 -5.37 0.65 -32.16
CA TRP A 951 -6.03 -0.64 -32.41
C TRP A 951 -6.74 -0.70 -33.77
N SER A 952 -7.32 0.41 -34.21
CA SER A 952 -8.03 0.52 -35.48
C SER A 952 -7.11 0.29 -36.69
N THR A 953 -5.82 0.57 -36.56
CA THR A 953 -4.80 0.37 -37.61
C THR A 953 -4.04 -0.96 -37.46
N TYR A 954 -4.28 -1.71 -36.40
CA TYR A 954 -3.58 -2.97 -36.15
C TYR A 954 -4.02 -4.06 -37.12
N ASN A 955 -3.08 -4.56 -37.94
CA ASN A 955 -3.33 -5.62 -38.92
C ASN A 955 -2.90 -6.99 -38.36
N HIS A 956 -3.83 -7.71 -37.75
CA HIS A 956 -3.61 -9.06 -37.21
C HIS A 956 -4.93 -9.81 -37.07
N HIS A 957 -4.94 -11.12 -37.32
CA HIS A 957 -6.17 -11.95 -37.31
C HIS A 957 -6.98 -11.83 -35.99
N TYR A 958 -6.30 -11.65 -34.85
CA TYR A 958 -6.94 -11.43 -33.53
C TYR A 958 -7.96 -10.28 -33.51
N LYS A 959 -7.76 -9.22 -34.31
CA LYS A 959 -8.67 -8.07 -34.38
C LYS A 959 -10.05 -8.46 -34.90
N TYR A 960 -10.15 -9.47 -35.78
CA TYR A 960 -11.43 -10.02 -36.24
C TYR A 960 -12.28 -10.57 -35.08
N PHE A 961 -11.63 -11.12 -34.04
CA PHE A 961 -12.30 -11.66 -32.84
C PHE A 961 -12.40 -10.64 -31.70
N ASN A 962 -11.63 -9.55 -31.75
CA ASN A 962 -11.62 -8.48 -30.75
C ASN A 962 -11.59 -7.11 -31.42
N ILE A 963 -12.76 -6.69 -31.93
CA ILE A 963 -12.91 -5.43 -32.68
C ILE A 963 -12.54 -4.23 -31.82
N SER A 964 -12.94 -4.22 -30.54
CA SER A 964 -12.69 -3.11 -29.61
C SER A 964 -11.27 -3.08 -29.04
N GLY A 965 -10.54 -4.19 -29.09
CA GLY A 965 -9.21 -4.34 -28.46
C GLY A 965 -9.24 -4.36 -26.93
N THR A 966 -10.44 -4.28 -26.34
CA THR A 966 -10.63 -4.29 -24.89
C THR A 966 -10.57 -5.72 -24.35
N LYS A 967 -10.41 -5.86 -23.03
CA LYS A 967 -10.35 -7.16 -22.37
C LYS A 967 -11.67 -7.94 -22.61
N PRO A 968 -11.63 -9.16 -23.18
CA PRO A 968 -12.84 -9.95 -23.34
C PRO A 968 -13.44 -10.40 -22.00
N ALA A 969 -14.78 -10.49 -21.94
CA ALA A 969 -15.52 -10.85 -20.74
C ALA A 969 -15.74 -12.37 -20.63
N TYR A 970 -14.82 -13.06 -19.96
CA TYR A 970 -14.92 -14.52 -19.74
C TYR A 970 -15.85 -14.89 -18.56
N PRO A 971 -16.50 -16.06 -18.59
CA PRO A 971 -17.29 -16.58 -17.46
C PRO A 971 -16.44 -16.75 -16.20
N LEU A 972 -17.06 -16.58 -15.02
CA LEU A 972 -16.36 -16.55 -13.73
C LEU A 972 -16.19 -17.92 -13.04
N TYR A 973 -16.76 -19.00 -13.59
CA TYR A 973 -16.81 -20.32 -12.95
C TYR A 973 -16.70 -21.45 -13.98
N PRO A 974 -16.21 -22.64 -13.55
CA PRO A 974 -14.83 -22.90 -13.17
C PRO A 974 -13.87 -22.83 -14.38
N TYR A 975 -12.56 -22.73 -14.12
CA TYR A 975 -11.56 -22.81 -15.19
C TYR A 975 -11.62 -24.17 -15.88
N SER A 976 -11.96 -24.18 -17.18
CA SER A 976 -11.88 -25.37 -18.02
C SER A 976 -10.66 -25.30 -18.94
N ARG A 977 -10.13 -26.47 -19.32
CA ARG A 977 -9.11 -26.55 -20.39
C ARG A 977 -9.62 -25.90 -21.69
N SER A 978 -10.93 -25.91 -21.90
CA SER A 978 -11.64 -25.27 -23.01
C SER A 978 -11.39 -23.76 -23.08
N ILE A 979 -11.36 -23.04 -21.95
CA ILE A 979 -11.05 -21.59 -21.94
C ILE A 979 -9.65 -21.33 -22.49
N ARG A 980 -8.66 -22.16 -22.12
CA ARG A 980 -7.29 -22.03 -22.63
C ARG A 980 -7.24 -22.27 -24.13
N THR A 981 -7.91 -23.32 -24.61
CA THR A 981 -8.03 -23.62 -26.04
C THR A 981 -8.67 -22.44 -26.78
N PHE A 982 -9.75 -21.89 -26.23
CA PHE A 982 -10.47 -20.74 -26.79
C PHE A 982 -9.59 -19.49 -26.90
N MET A 983 -8.86 -19.12 -25.83
CA MET A 983 -7.91 -17.99 -25.84
C MET A 983 -6.80 -18.18 -26.88
N ARG A 984 -6.26 -19.40 -27.00
CA ARG A 984 -5.19 -19.72 -27.98
C ARG A 984 -5.66 -19.62 -29.43
N LEU A 985 -6.88 -20.10 -29.71
CA LEU A 985 -7.52 -19.96 -31.01
C LEU A 985 -7.73 -18.48 -31.36
N ARG A 986 -8.27 -17.68 -30.42
CA ARG A 986 -8.41 -16.22 -30.62
C ARG A 986 -7.06 -15.59 -30.96
N ILE A 987 -6.02 -15.88 -30.18
CA ILE A 987 -4.64 -15.35 -30.38
C ILE A 987 -3.98 -15.87 -31.67
N GLY A 988 -4.45 -16.99 -32.23
CA GLY A 988 -3.90 -17.59 -33.45
C GLY A 988 -2.69 -18.49 -33.22
N HIS A 989 -2.28 -18.66 -31.97
CA HIS A 989 -1.12 -19.48 -31.60
C HIS A 989 -1.58 -20.73 -30.87
N THR A 990 -1.66 -21.83 -31.62
CA THR A 990 -1.98 -23.17 -31.13
C THR A 990 -0.78 -24.10 -31.30
N LEU A 991 -0.79 -25.28 -30.67
CA LEU A 991 0.27 -26.27 -30.92
C LEU A 991 0.31 -26.67 -32.40
N ALA A 992 -0.83 -27.01 -33.01
CA ALA A 992 -0.93 -27.39 -34.42
C ALA A 992 -0.29 -26.37 -35.38
N THR A 993 -0.46 -25.07 -35.11
CA THR A 993 0.02 -24.01 -36.01
C THR A 993 1.47 -23.59 -35.74
N HIS A 994 1.99 -23.78 -34.51
CA HIS A 994 3.27 -23.18 -34.08
C HIS A 994 4.26 -24.16 -33.42
N GLU A 995 3.95 -25.46 -33.33
CA GLU A 995 4.86 -26.47 -32.79
C GLU A 995 6.17 -26.54 -33.59
N HIS A 996 6.09 -26.39 -34.91
CA HIS A 996 7.26 -26.38 -35.78
C HIS A 996 8.29 -25.31 -35.39
N LEU A 997 7.84 -24.11 -34.99
CA LEU A 997 8.74 -23.05 -34.48
C LEU A 997 9.36 -23.39 -33.12
N LEU A 998 8.65 -24.17 -32.29
CA LEU A 998 9.18 -24.63 -31.00
C LEU A 998 10.22 -25.75 -31.16
N LYS A 999 10.13 -26.52 -32.25
CA LYS A 999 10.99 -27.66 -32.57
C LYS A 999 12.04 -27.37 -33.65
N GLY A 1000 12.02 -26.21 -34.30
CA GLY A 1000 12.90 -25.88 -35.42
C GLY A 1000 12.59 -26.66 -36.71
N LEU A 1001 11.33 -27.02 -36.94
CA LEU A 1001 10.84 -27.81 -38.08
C LEU A 1001 10.23 -26.90 -39.17
N PRO A 1002 10.10 -27.36 -40.43
CA PRO A 1002 9.41 -26.62 -41.48
C PRO A 1002 7.93 -26.39 -41.16
N LYS A 1003 7.34 -25.36 -41.79
CA LYS A 1003 5.92 -25.02 -41.60
C LYS A 1003 5.05 -26.22 -42.00
N PRO A 1004 4.15 -26.69 -41.12
CA PRO A 1004 3.32 -27.86 -41.40
C PRO A 1004 2.22 -27.52 -42.40
N SER A 1005 1.92 -28.46 -43.30
CA SER A 1005 0.67 -28.49 -44.03
C SER A 1005 -0.46 -29.04 -43.15
N CYS A 1006 -1.70 -28.84 -43.57
CA CYS A 1006 -2.85 -29.37 -42.85
C CYS A 1006 -2.79 -30.91 -42.81
N PRO A 1007 -2.76 -31.54 -41.63
CA PRO A 1007 -2.62 -33.01 -41.52
C PRO A 1007 -3.84 -33.77 -42.05
N HIS A 1008 -4.94 -33.07 -42.34
CA HIS A 1008 -6.17 -33.67 -42.84
C HIS A 1008 -6.34 -33.52 -44.34
N CYS A 1009 -6.11 -32.32 -44.91
CA CYS A 1009 -6.38 -32.05 -46.32
C CYS A 1009 -5.14 -31.68 -47.14
N GLY A 1010 -3.94 -31.68 -46.54
CA GLY A 1010 -2.69 -31.37 -47.24
C GLY A 1010 -2.47 -29.89 -47.59
N CYS A 1011 -3.40 -28.98 -47.27
CA CYS A 1011 -3.29 -27.56 -47.59
C CYS A 1011 -2.06 -26.90 -46.94
N ASN A 1012 -1.29 -26.12 -47.73
CA ASN A 1012 -0.09 -25.40 -47.28
C ASN A 1012 -0.41 -24.16 -46.41
N GLU A 1013 -1.64 -23.64 -46.49
CA GLU A 1013 -2.12 -22.52 -45.67
C GLU A 1013 -2.73 -22.98 -44.33
N PHE A 1014 -1.93 -23.71 -43.54
CA PHE A 1014 -2.40 -24.23 -42.26
C PHE A 1014 -2.41 -23.16 -41.15
N ASN A 1015 -3.57 -22.54 -40.93
CA ASN A 1015 -3.80 -21.53 -39.89
C ASN A 1015 -5.12 -21.78 -39.11
N VAL A 1016 -5.41 -20.97 -38.09
CA VAL A 1016 -6.62 -21.15 -37.26
C VAL A 1016 -7.92 -20.98 -38.06
N ILE A 1017 -7.97 -20.06 -39.02
CA ILE A 1017 -9.17 -19.88 -39.87
C ILE A 1017 -9.37 -21.10 -40.76
N HIS A 1018 -8.29 -21.66 -41.32
CA HIS A 1018 -8.37 -22.92 -42.06
C HIS A 1018 -8.91 -24.07 -41.19
N ILE A 1019 -8.39 -24.22 -39.96
CA ILE A 1019 -8.85 -25.24 -39.01
C ILE A 1019 -10.35 -25.11 -38.71
N LEU A 1020 -10.82 -23.88 -38.49
CA LEU A 1020 -12.19 -23.60 -38.08
C LEU A 1020 -13.17 -23.63 -39.25
N ASP A 1021 -12.85 -22.94 -40.35
CA ASP A 1021 -13.83 -22.58 -41.38
C ASP A 1021 -13.55 -23.19 -42.75
N ASN A 1022 -12.28 -23.43 -43.14
CA ASN A 1022 -11.95 -23.76 -44.54
C ASN A 1022 -11.53 -25.22 -44.78
N CYS A 1023 -11.18 -25.99 -43.76
CA CYS A 1023 -10.72 -27.38 -43.96
C CYS A 1023 -11.87 -28.26 -44.48
N PRO A 1024 -11.76 -28.88 -45.68
CA PRO A 1024 -12.83 -29.71 -46.24
C PRO A 1024 -13.15 -30.93 -45.35
N ASN A 1025 -12.11 -31.57 -44.82
CA ASN A 1025 -12.26 -32.77 -43.99
C ASN A 1025 -12.87 -32.52 -42.60
N SER A 1026 -13.07 -31.26 -42.19
CA SER A 1026 -13.82 -30.92 -40.97
C SER A 1026 -15.24 -30.45 -41.25
N GLN A 1027 -15.70 -30.42 -42.52
CA GLN A 1027 -17.02 -29.90 -42.92
C GLN A 1027 -18.17 -30.64 -42.26
N VAL A 1028 -18.15 -31.98 -42.24
CA VAL A 1028 -19.23 -32.80 -41.61
C VAL A 1028 -19.32 -32.53 -40.11
N ILE A 1029 -18.18 -32.44 -39.43
CA ILE A 1029 -18.12 -32.15 -37.99
C ILE A 1029 -18.56 -30.69 -37.74
N ARG A 1030 -18.21 -29.77 -38.63
CA ARG A 1030 -18.56 -28.35 -38.55
C ARG A 1030 -20.07 -28.15 -38.67
N SER A 1031 -20.68 -28.70 -39.72
CA SER A 1031 -22.13 -28.60 -39.93
C SER A 1031 -22.91 -29.27 -38.81
N GLY A 1032 -22.43 -30.42 -38.30
CA GLY A 1032 -23.08 -31.13 -37.19
C GLY A 1032 -23.03 -30.42 -35.82
N ILE A 1033 -22.14 -29.43 -35.63
CA ILE A 1033 -22.02 -28.69 -34.35
C ILE A 1033 -22.53 -27.26 -34.46
N PHE A 1034 -22.28 -26.60 -35.59
CA PHE A 1034 -22.54 -25.17 -35.80
C PHE A 1034 -23.62 -24.88 -36.84
N ASN A 1035 -24.22 -25.91 -37.45
CA ASN A 1035 -25.19 -25.79 -38.53
C ASN A 1035 -24.62 -24.90 -39.66
N ASN A 1036 -25.30 -23.81 -40.01
CA ASN A 1036 -24.89 -22.86 -41.05
C ASN A 1036 -23.96 -21.74 -40.55
N SER A 1037 -23.64 -21.69 -39.25
CA SER A 1037 -22.77 -20.65 -38.69
C SER A 1037 -21.29 -21.02 -38.78
N LYS A 1038 -20.43 -20.03 -39.02
CA LYS A 1038 -18.98 -20.25 -39.04
C LYS A 1038 -18.44 -20.42 -37.61
N PRO A 1039 -17.65 -21.45 -37.31
CA PRO A 1039 -17.05 -21.61 -35.99
C PRO A 1039 -16.23 -20.40 -35.54
N SER A 1040 -15.57 -19.71 -36.46
CA SER A 1040 -14.82 -18.49 -36.15
C SER A 1040 -15.67 -17.34 -35.58
N ASP A 1041 -16.96 -17.25 -35.92
CA ASP A 1041 -17.84 -16.22 -35.36
C ASP A 1041 -18.14 -16.43 -33.87
N HIS A 1042 -18.19 -17.70 -33.43
CA HIS A 1042 -18.32 -18.03 -32.01
C HIS A 1042 -17.10 -17.61 -31.18
N LEU A 1043 -15.94 -17.39 -31.81
CA LEU A 1043 -14.77 -16.86 -31.11
C LEU A 1043 -14.93 -15.39 -30.74
N LYS A 1044 -15.85 -14.61 -31.34
CA LYS A 1044 -16.04 -13.17 -31.02
C LYS A 1044 -16.54 -12.96 -29.59
N LEU A 1045 -17.50 -13.77 -29.14
CA LEU A 1045 -18.10 -13.69 -27.81
C LEU A 1045 -17.68 -14.89 -26.93
N PRO A 1046 -16.90 -14.69 -25.86
CA PRO A 1046 -16.47 -15.76 -24.95
C PRO A 1046 -17.57 -16.19 -23.97
N SER A 1047 -18.73 -16.65 -24.46
CA SER A 1047 -19.78 -17.24 -23.61
C SER A 1047 -19.45 -18.69 -23.23
N ASP A 1048 -20.00 -19.19 -22.12
CA ASP A 1048 -19.81 -20.60 -21.72
C ASP A 1048 -20.25 -21.58 -22.83
N ARG A 1049 -21.37 -21.28 -23.50
CA ARG A 1049 -21.86 -22.01 -24.68
C ARG A 1049 -20.82 -22.03 -25.80
N ASN A 1050 -20.31 -20.88 -26.22
CA ASN A 1050 -19.36 -20.78 -27.33
C ASN A 1050 -18.04 -21.50 -27.01
N ILE A 1051 -17.55 -21.36 -25.77
CA ILE A 1051 -16.33 -22.04 -25.30
C ILE A 1051 -16.50 -23.56 -25.35
N LYS A 1052 -17.66 -24.09 -24.93
CA LYS A 1052 -17.97 -25.53 -24.98
C LYS A 1052 -18.12 -26.04 -26.41
N LEU A 1053 -18.81 -25.31 -27.29
CA LEU A 1053 -19.00 -25.67 -28.70
C LEU A 1053 -17.64 -25.77 -29.42
N ILE A 1054 -16.79 -24.75 -29.28
CA ILE A 1054 -15.45 -24.72 -29.88
C ILE A 1054 -14.59 -25.87 -29.34
N ALA A 1055 -14.61 -26.12 -28.03
CA ALA A 1055 -13.85 -27.23 -27.45
C ALA A 1055 -14.34 -28.60 -27.95
N LYS A 1056 -15.66 -28.79 -28.11
CA LYS A 1056 -16.25 -30.02 -28.68
C LYS A 1056 -15.78 -30.23 -30.11
N PHE A 1057 -15.84 -29.19 -30.95
CA PHE A 1057 -15.37 -29.23 -32.34
C PHE A 1057 -13.89 -29.61 -32.45
N VAL A 1058 -13.02 -28.92 -31.71
CA VAL A 1058 -11.58 -29.19 -31.68
C VAL A 1058 -11.28 -30.62 -31.26
N SER A 1059 -11.98 -31.12 -30.24
CA SER A 1059 -11.82 -32.50 -29.76
C SER A 1059 -12.21 -33.53 -30.81
N LEU A 1060 -13.32 -33.31 -31.53
CA LEU A 1060 -13.81 -34.23 -32.57
C LEU A 1060 -12.91 -34.21 -33.81
N CYS A 1061 -12.33 -33.06 -34.17
CA CYS A 1061 -11.38 -32.96 -35.27
C CYS A 1061 -10.01 -33.60 -34.94
N LYS A 1062 -9.76 -34.01 -33.70
CA LYS A 1062 -8.47 -34.56 -33.23
C LYS A 1062 -7.27 -33.62 -33.46
N ILE A 1063 -7.51 -32.31 -33.48
CA ILE A 1063 -6.47 -31.30 -33.71
C ILE A 1063 -5.85 -30.90 -32.36
N ASN A 1064 -4.52 -30.97 -32.28
CA ASN A 1064 -3.80 -30.67 -31.04
C ASN A 1064 -3.61 -29.14 -30.87
N ILE A 1065 -4.34 -28.51 -29.94
CA ILE A 1065 -4.41 -27.04 -29.77
C ILE A 1065 -3.70 -26.51 -28.51
#